data_AF-A0A251PK33-F1
#
_entry.id   AF-A0A251PK33-F1
#
_cell.length_a   1.000
_cell.length_b   1.000
_cell.length_c   1.000
_cell.angle_alpha   90.00
_cell.angle_beta   90.00
_cell.angle_gamma   90.00
#
_symmetry.space_group_name_H-M   'P 1'
#
loop_
_entity.id
_entity.type
_entity.pdbx_description
1 polymer ?
#
loop_
_entity_poly.entity_id
_entity_poly.type
_entity_poly.pdbx_seq_one_letter_code
_entity_poly.pdbx_strand_id
1 'polypeptide(L)'
;MFQFKLTYVLLLLMQECLCALVIDDSEEVSAGAQESLRNLFTLIGENQLGHDVAQIFTRLIDKLPKVVLGSEESLALSHAQQLLVIMYYSGPLFVVDHILQSPVTATRFLDTFSVCMSQNSVFAGSLDKLIKSRSSSVVYLDSVSELKAGTNITSDCLTIMAAVPQNSKIKDTQEKGIPYASNDAQKNYELPHMPPWFFHIGSRKLYEALSGILRLVGLSLMTDIKKGQHLSLITEIPLGCLRKLVSEIRMKDYNKSSWHSWYNRTGSGQLLRQASTAVCILNEIIFGISDQATDFFTRIFPNSRKRRKEVQESGAGFAGGQPFEIESSMFCESSWKVLQDEGLRSHLIDCIGRILHEYLSHEVWELPTEHKSSGIHPDYEAEDISVNFFQDTAMLHQVTIEGIGIIGICLGGNFVSSGFLHQSLYMLLENLVSSNYHVRSASDAVLHILAASSGYPTVGHLVLANADYVIDSICRQLRHLDINPHVPNVLAAMLSYIGVAYKILPLFEEPMRSVSVELEILGRHQHPELTIPFLKAVAEIVKASKREACSLPSQAESYLLDVKARIHDMEKKVDDDILMSHVESEQWESILFKLNDSKRYRRTVGAIASSCIMAATPLLASGRQAACLVALDIVEDGVMSLAKVEEAYCHERAAKEAIEEVIESYSLYYLQDMLDAADEGADENRLLPAMNKIWPFLVICIQNKNPVAVRRCLCVVSNTVQICGGDFFSRRFHTDGSHFWKLLSTSPFHRKPNLKEKIPLQLPYRSTSTSSEDSLAETSNLKVQVAVLNMIAELSRNRRSTSALEVVLKKVSGLVVGIACSGVVGLRDASVNALQGFASMDPDLIWLLIADVYYSMKKKDIPSPPTSDIPEIFQILPPPSSPKEYLYVQYGGQSYGFDVDFPSVETVFKKLHAL
;
A
#
# COMPACT_ATOMS: atom_id res chain seq x y z
N MET A 1 -66.70 33.54 -3.81
CA MET A 1 -66.08 32.55 -2.90
C MET A 1 -65.50 31.34 -3.65
N PHE A 2 -66.23 30.72 -4.58
CA PHE A 2 -65.74 29.58 -5.39
C PHE A 2 -64.59 29.95 -6.35
N GLN A 3 -64.68 31.10 -7.03
CA GLN A 3 -63.59 31.61 -7.88
C GLN A 3 -62.31 31.89 -7.10
N PHE A 4 -62.40 32.53 -5.92
CA PHE A 4 -61.24 32.80 -5.07
C PHE A 4 -60.52 31.52 -4.62
N LYS A 5 -61.27 30.46 -4.27
CA LYS A 5 -60.69 29.14 -3.96
C LYS A 5 -60.02 28.51 -5.19
N LEU A 6 -60.58 28.68 -6.38
CA LEU A 6 -60.02 28.12 -7.61
C LEU A 6 -58.72 28.83 -8.01
N THR A 7 -58.68 30.17 -7.96
CA THR A 7 -57.47 30.95 -8.24
C THR A 7 -56.36 30.64 -7.25
N TYR A 8 -56.71 30.43 -5.98
CA TYR A 8 -55.78 30.05 -4.93
C TYR A 8 -55.18 28.65 -5.13
N VAL A 9 -56.00 27.67 -5.51
CA VAL A 9 -55.54 26.32 -5.86
C VAL A 9 -54.65 26.34 -7.11
N LEU A 10 -54.96 27.18 -8.10
CA LEU A 10 -54.12 27.38 -9.28
C LEU A 10 -52.77 28.04 -8.95
N LEU A 11 -52.75 28.97 -8.01
CA LEU A 11 -51.51 29.60 -7.52
C LEU A 11 -50.62 28.57 -6.81
N LEU A 12 -51.21 27.74 -5.94
CA LEU A 12 -50.53 26.63 -5.26
C LEU A 12 -49.98 25.59 -6.25
N LEU A 13 -50.76 25.23 -7.29
CA LEU A 13 -50.32 24.32 -8.34
C LEU A 13 -49.19 24.92 -9.18
N MET A 14 -49.26 26.21 -9.51
CA MET A 14 -48.16 26.90 -10.19
C MET A 14 -46.88 26.92 -9.34
N GLN A 15 -47.01 27.09 -8.02
CA GLN A 15 -45.87 27.09 -7.10
C GLN A 15 -45.23 25.70 -7.01
N GLU A 16 -46.03 24.63 -6.96
CA GLU A 16 -45.54 23.24 -7.01
C GLU A 16 -44.82 22.93 -8.34
N CYS A 17 -45.35 23.39 -9.47
CA CYS A 17 -44.70 23.24 -10.78
C CYS A 17 -43.42 24.07 -10.91
N LEU A 18 -43.41 25.32 -10.41
CA LEU A 18 -42.23 26.18 -10.39
C LEU A 18 -41.09 25.57 -9.56
N CYS A 19 -41.39 24.99 -8.39
CA CYS A 19 -40.40 24.35 -7.55
C CYS A 19 -39.74 23.13 -8.22
N ALA A 20 -40.45 22.38 -9.05
CA ALA A 20 -39.86 21.27 -9.81
C ALA A 20 -38.92 21.74 -10.93
N LEU A 21 -39.17 22.91 -11.52
CA LEU A 21 -38.41 23.47 -12.65
C LEU A 21 -37.13 24.21 -12.23
N VAL A 22 -36.92 24.44 -10.92
CA VAL A 22 -35.73 25.14 -10.41
C VAL A 22 -34.45 24.34 -10.56
N ILE A 23 -34.53 23.00 -10.50
CA ILE A 23 -33.39 22.09 -10.60
C ILE A 23 -33.53 21.24 -11.87
N ASP A 24 -33.90 21.90 -12.98
CA ASP A 24 -34.01 21.30 -14.31
C ASP A 24 -32.63 21.22 -15.00
N ASP A 25 -32.45 20.26 -15.90
CA ASP A 25 -31.20 20.10 -16.67
C ASP A 25 -30.95 21.28 -17.64
N SER A 26 -31.99 22.06 -17.98
CA SER A 26 -31.88 23.28 -18.80
C SER A 26 -31.57 24.53 -17.95
N GLU A 27 -30.37 25.09 -18.15
CA GLU A 27 -29.93 26.31 -17.44
C GLU A 27 -30.88 27.51 -17.63
N GLU A 28 -31.50 27.64 -18.80
CA GLU A 28 -32.41 28.75 -19.10
C GLU A 28 -33.74 28.63 -18.34
N VAL A 29 -34.27 27.40 -18.23
CA VAL A 29 -35.53 27.10 -17.53
C VAL A 29 -35.32 27.22 -16.02
N SER A 30 -34.22 26.66 -15.51
CA SER A 30 -33.82 26.76 -14.10
C SER A 30 -33.65 28.22 -13.68
N ALA A 31 -32.92 29.04 -14.45
CA ALA A 31 -32.70 30.46 -14.12
C ALA A 31 -34.01 31.27 -14.09
N GLY A 32 -34.91 31.04 -15.04
CA GLY A 32 -36.22 31.70 -15.08
C GLY A 32 -37.14 31.32 -13.92
N ALA A 33 -37.13 30.04 -13.52
CA ALA A 33 -37.87 29.54 -12.36
C ALA A 33 -37.30 30.11 -11.04
N GLN A 34 -35.96 30.15 -10.89
CA GLN A 34 -35.28 30.71 -9.72
C GLN A 34 -35.56 32.20 -9.52
N GLU A 35 -35.56 33.00 -10.61
CA GLU A 35 -35.88 34.43 -10.54
C GLU A 35 -37.35 34.65 -10.14
N SER A 36 -38.26 33.85 -10.70
CA SER A 36 -39.69 33.92 -10.39
C SER A 36 -39.99 33.55 -8.93
N LEU A 37 -39.37 32.48 -8.41
CA LEU A 37 -39.51 32.07 -7.01
C LEU A 37 -38.90 33.08 -6.06
N ARG A 38 -37.70 33.60 -6.36
CA ARG A 38 -37.08 34.65 -5.55
C ARG A 38 -37.99 35.87 -5.44
N ASN A 39 -38.56 36.32 -6.56
CA ASN A 39 -39.49 37.45 -6.58
C ASN A 39 -40.73 37.16 -5.70
N LEU A 40 -41.29 35.95 -5.78
CA LEU A 40 -42.42 35.48 -4.97
C LEU A 40 -42.15 35.53 -3.46
N PHE A 41 -40.97 35.05 -3.03
CA PHE A 41 -40.55 35.11 -1.62
C PHE A 41 -40.16 36.53 -1.16
N THR A 42 -39.77 37.43 -2.07
CA THR A 42 -39.47 38.84 -1.73
C THR A 42 -40.68 39.78 -1.71
N LEU A 43 -41.74 39.49 -2.47
CA LEU A 43 -42.88 40.42 -2.65
C LEU A 43 -43.95 40.30 -1.55
N ILE A 44 -43.91 39.25 -0.72
CA ILE A 44 -45.02 38.83 0.14
C ILE A 44 -44.57 38.81 1.60
N GLY A 45 -45.17 39.67 2.43
CA GLY A 45 -44.85 39.80 3.86
C GLY A 45 -45.19 38.58 4.73
N GLU A 46 -44.52 38.50 5.88
CA GLU A 46 -44.18 37.32 6.70
C GLU A 46 -45.33 36.39 7.17
N ASN A 47 -46.61 36.78 7.17
CA ASN A 47 -47.61 36.07 8.01
C ASN A 47 -48.63 35.17 7.29
N GLN A 48 -48.93 35.36 5.99
CA GLN A 48 -49.92 34.51 5.29
C GLN A 48 -49.26 33.36 4.51
N LEU A 49 -48.20 33.66 3.74
CA LEU A 49 -47.48 32.65 2.96
C LEU A 49 -46.73 31.64 3.85
N GLY A 50 -46.26 32.06 5.03
CA GLY A 50 -45.56 31.16 5.97
C GLY A 50 -46.41 29.96 6.39
N HIS A 51 -47.70 30.15 6.62
CA HIS A 51 -48.62 29.06 6.97
C HIS A 51 -48.94 28.15 5.77
N ASP A 52 -49.06 28.71 4.56
CA ASP A 52 -49.31 27.92 3.34
C ASP A 52 -48.08 27.10 2.93
N VAL A 53 -46.88 27.70 3.01
CA VAL A 53 -45.61 27.02 2.78
C VAL A 53 -45.38 25.94 3.83
N ALA A 54 -45.71 26.18 5.10
CA ALA A 54 -45.68 25.16 6.14
C ALA A 54 -46.64 23.98 5.87
N GLN A 55 -47.85 24.26 5.36
CA GLN A 55 -48.79 23.21 4.95
C GLN A 55 -48.29 22.39 3.76
N ILE A 56 -47.73 23.06 2.73
CA ILE A 56 -47.11 22.38 1.58
C ILE A 56 -45.95 21.52 2.07
N PHE A 57 -45.06 22.08 2.88
CA PHE A 57 -43.90 21.41 3.46
C PHE A 57 -44.31 20.13 4.23
N THR A 58 -45.26 20.23 5.15
CA THR A 58 -45.77 19.08 5.92
C THR A 58 -46.39 18.01 5.00
N ARG A 59 -47.16 18.44 4.00
CA ARG A 59 -47.79 17.54 3.01
C ARG A 59 -46.75 16.83 2.14
N LEU A 60 -45.67 17.51 1.77
CA LEU A 60 -44.57 16.93 1.01
C LEU A 60 -43.82 15.88 1.83
N ILE A 61 -43.50 16.17 3.10
CA ILE A 61 -42.85 15.20 4.01
C ILE A 61 -43.73 13.96 4.21
N ASP A 62 -45.00 14.11 4.57
CA ASP A 62 -45.89 12.97 4.85
C ASP A 62 -46.14 12.08 3.61
N LYS A 63 -46.03 12.65 2.39
CA LYS A 63 -46.18 11.90 1.13
C LYS A 63 -44.87 11.28 0.63
N LEU A 64 -43.71 11.79 1.06
CA LEU A 64 -42.41 11.42 0.50
C LEU A 64 -42.15 9.89 0.52
N PRO A 65 -42.37 9.14 1.62
CA PRO A 65 -42.11 7.70 1.63
C PRO A 65 -42.98 6.93 0.63
N LYS A 66 -44.23 7.37 0.43
CA LYS A 66 -45.17 6.72 -0.49
C LYS A 66 -44.77 6.91 -1.95
N VAL A 67 -44.19 8.07 -2.27
CA VAL A 67 -43.74 8.39 -3.63
C VAL A 67 -42.41 7.72 -3.92
N VAL A 68 -41.46 7.74 -2.97
CA VAL A 68 -40.13 7.11 -3.12
C VAL A 68 -40.23 5.59 -3.20
N LEU A 69 -41.12 4.96 -2.42
CA LEU A 69 -41.40 3.52 -2.53
C LEU A 69 -42.34 3.17 -3.69
N GLY A 70 -42.82 4.16 -4.43
CA GLY A 70 -43.63 3.97 -5.63
C GLY A 70 -42.78 3.54 -6.83
N SER A 71 -43.43 3.02 -7.88
CA SER A 71 -42.74 2.54 -9.08
C SER A 71 -42.24 3.64 -10.03
N GLU A 72 -42.58 4.91 -9.78
CA GLU A 72 -42.30 6.03 -10.68
C GLU A 72 -41.21 6.95 -10.13
N GLU A 73 -39.98 6.76 -10.62
CA GLU A 73 -38.80 7.50 -10.17
C GLU A 73 -38.87 9.01 -10.48
N SER A 74 -39.41 9.40 -11.63
CA SER A 74 -39.55 10.81 -12.02
C SER A 74 -40.45 11.59 -11.06
N LEU A 75 -41.51 10.94 -10.55
CA LEU A 75 -42.38 11.53 -9.54
C LEU A 75 -41.63 11.68 -8.20
N ALA A 76 -40.90 10.64 -7.77
CA ALA A 76 -40.09 10.70 -6.56
C ALA A 76 -39.04 11.81 -6.61
N LEU A 77 -38.36 11.95 -7.76
CA LEU A 77 -37.36 13.00 -7.99
C LEU A 77 -38.00 14.39 -7.93
N SER A 78 -39.09 14.62 -8.66
CA SER A 78 -39.79 15.92 -8.65
C SER A 78 -40.27 16.31 -7.25
N HIS A 79 -40.79 15.34 -6.49
CA HIS A 79 -41.30 15.56 -5.15
C HIS A 79 -40.18 15.87 -4.14
N ALA A 80 -39.04 15.19 -4.27
CA ALA A 80 -37.84 15.48 -3.47
C ALA A 80 -37.22 16.85 -3.83
N GLN A 81 -37.13 17.19 -5.12
CA GLN A 81 -36.66 18.51 -5.58
C GLN A 81 -37.58 19.64 -5.09
N GLN A 82 -38.90 19.47 -5.15
CA GLN A 82 -39.86 20.45 -4.62
C GLN A 82 -39.62 20.72 -3.12
N LEU A 83 -39.41 19.66 -2.32
CA LEU A 83 -39.13 19.79 -0.90
C LEU A 83 -37.80 20.51 -0.65
N LEU A 84 -36.75 20.15 -1.40
CA LEU A 84 -35.44 20.80 -1.32
C LEU A 84 -35.51 22.31 -1.62
N VAL A 85 -36.19 22.68 -2.71
CA VAL A 85 -36.35 24.07 -3.16
C VAL A 85 -37.14 24.89 -2.13
N ILE A 86 -38.23 24.34 -1.60
CA ILE A 86 -39.03 25.02 -0.57
C ILE A 86 -38.18 25.26 0.68
N MET A 87 -37.38 24.28 1.12
CA MET A 87 -36.50 24.46 2.28
C MET A 87 -35.46 25.54 2.05
N TYR A 88 -34.82 25.57 0.88
CA TYR A 88 -33.77 26.55 0.58
C TYR A 88 -34.29 28.00 0.57
N TYR A 89 -35.40 28.26 -0.13
CA TYR A 89 -35.96 29.61 -0.25
C TYR A 89 -36.69 30.10 1.02
N SER A 90 -37.21 29.19 1.85
CA SER A 90 -37.85 29.56 3.13
C SER A 90 -36.83 29.96 4.21
N GLY A 91 -35.55 29.61 4.02
CA GLY A 91 -34.45 29.99 4.91
C GLY A 91 -34.30 29.09 6.14
N PRO A 92 -33.19 29.25 6.89
CA PRO A 92 -32.83 28.32 7.98
C PRO A 92 -33.75 28.40 9.20
N LEU A 93 -34.23 29.59 9.57
CA LEU A 93 -35.14 29.76 10.71
C LEU A 93 -36.43 28.96 10.51
N PHE A 94 -36.96 28.92 9.28
CA PHE A 94 -38.13 28.10 8.95
C PHE A 94 -37.87 26.60 9.19
N VAL A 95 -36.70 26.10 8.77
CA VAL A 95 -36.29 24.69 8.95
C VAL A 95 -36.17 24.36 10.44
N VAL A 96 -35.55 25.24 11.23
CA VAL A 96 -35.42 25.07 12.68
C VAL A 96 -36.79 25.08 13.35
N ASP A 97 -37.67 26.03 13.02
CA ASP A 97 -38.97 26.17 13.66
C ASP A 97 -39.97 25.06 13.30
N HIS A 98 -39.82 24.39 12.14
CA HIS A 98 -40.75 23.33 11.70
C HIS A 98 -40.22 21.91 11.91
N ILE A 99 -38.91 21.68 11.84
CA ILE A 99 -38.30 20.36 12.07
C ILE A 99 -37.85 20.23 13.52
N LEU A 100 -37.13 21.24 14.03
CA LEU A 100 -36.41 21.20 15.31
C LEU A 100 -37.20 21.80 16.48
N GLN A 101 -38.49 22.11 16.28
CA GLN A 101 -39.41 22.63 17.30
C GLN A 101 -39.53 21.72 18.53
N SER A 102 -39.53 20.40 18.29
CA SER A 102 -39.67 19.37 19.32
C SER A 102 -38.90 18.09 18.94
N PRO A 103 -38.50 17.26 19.92
CA PRO A 103 -37.91 15.95 19.63
C PRO A 103 -38.85 15.04 18.82
N VAL A 104 -40.17 15.18 19.00
CA VAL A 104 -41.17 14.36 18.31
C VAL A 104 -41.24 14.69 16.81
N THR A 105 -41.22 15.99 16.47
CA THR A 105 -41.21 16.44 15.07
C THR A 105 -39.91 16.04 14.36
N ALA A 106 -38.77 16.21 15.04
CA ALA A 106 -37.47 15.78 14.54
C ALA A 106 -37.41 14.27 14.30
N THR A 107 -37.93 13.46 15.24
CA THR A 107 -38.00 11.99 15.10
C THR A 107 -38.87 11.60 13.91
N ARG A 108 -40.07 12.17 13.78
CA ARG A 108 -40.98 11.87 12.65
C ARG A 108 -40.35 12.22 11.31
N PHE A 109 -39.64 13.34 11.24
CA PHE A 109 -38.88 13.74 10.05
C PHE A 109 -37.80 12.70 9.71
N LEU A 110 -36.95 12.34 10.68
CA LEU A 110 -35.87 11.37 10.45
C LEU A 110 -36.39 9.96 10.15
N ASP A 111 -37.50 9.53 10.76
CA ASP A 111 -38.16 8.25 10.44
C ASP A 111 -38.65 8.23 8.98
N THR A 112 -39.17 9.36 8.50
CA THR A 112 -39.59 9.51 7.09
C THR A 112 -38.40 9.29 6.14
N PHE A 113 -37.26 9.90 6.44
CA PHE A 113 -36.02 9.73 5.66
C PHE A 113 -35.40 8.35 5.82
N SER A 114 -35.47 7.77 7.02
CA SER A 114 -35.05 6.39 7.29
C SER A 114 -35.79 5.42 6.37
N VAL A 115 -37.11 5.58 6.21
CA VAL A 115 -37.90 4.76 5.27
C VAL A 115 -37.49 5.02 3.82
N CYS A 116 -37.29 6.27 3.41
CA CYS A 116 -36.92 6.61 2.03
C CYS A 116 -35.52 6.10 1.63
N MET A 117 -34.60 6.01 2.59
CA MET A 117 -33.20 5.62 2.39
C MET A 117 -32.91 4.19 2.87
N SER A 118 -33.94 3.48 3.34
CA SER A 118 -33.81 2.17 3.99
C SER A 118 -33.38 1.05 3.07
N GLN A 119 -32.61 0.12 3.62
CA GLN A 119 -32.32 -1.18 3.01
C GLN A 119 -33.56 -2.10 3.13
N ASN A 120 -34.67 -1.78 2.46
CA ASN A 120 -35.90 -2.59 2.51
C ASN A 120 -35.82 -3.83 1.62
N SER A 121 -35.64 -5.00 2.24
CA SER A 121 -35.83 -6.30 1.59
C SER A 121 -37.32 -6.66 1.56
N VAL A 122 -38.03 -6.30 0.49
CA VAL A 122 -39.25 -7.04 0.14
C VAL A 122 -39.17 -7.63 -1.27
N PHE A 123 -38.43 -7.04 -2.21
CA PHE A 123 -38.03 -7.69 -3.46
C PHE A 123 -36.72 -7.07 -3.97
N ALA A 124 -35.58 -7.47 -3.41
CA ALA A 124 -34.32 -7.29 -4.14
C ALA A 124 -34.34 -8.30 -5.28
N GLY A 125 -34.65 -7.83 -6.49
CA GLY A 125 -34.62 -8.64 -7.70
C GLY A 125 -33.28 -9.39 -7.83
N SER A 126 -33.33 -10.60 -8.41
CA SER A 126 -32.22 -11.53 -8.66
C SER A 126 -30.82 -10.89 -8.53
N LEU A 127 -30.21 -11.11 -7.37
CA LEU A 127 -28.86 -10.67 -6.99
C LEU A 127 -27.77 -11.24 -7.93
N ASP A 128 -28.13 -12.17 -8.82
CA ASP A 128 -27.27 -12.69 -9.90
C ASP A 128 -26.70 -11.59 -10.80
N LYS A 129 -27.29 -10.38 -10.84
CA LYS A 129 -26.72 -9.25 -11.61
C LYS A 129 -25.56 -8.53 -10.92
N LEU A 130 -25.51 -8.48 -9.59
CA LEU A 130 -24.34 -7.97 -8.84
C LEU A 130 -23.21 -9.01 -8.86
N ILE A 131 -23.56 -10.29 -8.77
CA ILE A 131 -22.61 -11.39 -8.93
C ILE A 131 -22.06 -11.40 -10.37
N LYS A 132 -22.90 -11.40 -11.41
CA LYS A 132 -22.42 -11.41 -12.82
C LYS A 132 -21.72 -10.14 -13.30
N SER A 133 -21.97 -8.96 -12.71
CA SER A 133 -21.31 -7.73 -13.16
C SER A 133 -19.93 -7.49 -12.53
N ARG A 134 -19.57 -8.20 -11.45
CA ARG A 134 -18.25 -8.05 -10.81
C ARG A 134 -17.53 -9.35 -10.45
N SER A 135 -18.20 -10.50 -10.43
CA SER A 135 -17.54 -11.81 -10.28
C SER A 135 -17.28 -12.46 -11.64
N SER A 136 -16.38 -11.87 -12.44
CA SER A 136 -15.72 -12.64 -13.51
C SER A 136 -14.37 -12.06 -13.90
N SER A 137 -13.47 -11.97 -12.93
CA SER A 137 -12.07 -12.25 -13.20
C SER A 137 -11.39 -12.71 -11.92
N VAL A 138 -11.32 -14.03 -11.76
CA VAL A 138 -10.17 -14.67 -11.12
C VAL A 138 -8.96 -14.24 -11.94
N VAL A 139 -8.37 -13.10 -11.58
CA VAL A 139 -7.07 -12.67 -12.06
C VAL A 139 -6.22 -12.54 -10.80
N TYR A 140 -5.16 -13.34 -10.80
CA TYR A 140 -4.00 -13.25 -9.95
C TYR A 140 -3.81 -11.85 -9.35
N LEU A 141 -3.85 -11.75 -8.02
CA LEU A 141 -3.04 -10.80 -7.25
C LEU A 141 -2.73 -9.48 -7.99
N ASP A 142 -3.73 -8.63 -8.21
CA ASP A 142 -3.51 -7.23 -8.54
C ASP A 142 -2.93 -6.55 -7.29
N SER A 143 -1.61 -6.64 -7.21
CA SER A 143 -0.80 -6.42 -6.02
C SER A 143 -0.22 -5.03 -6.05
N VAL A 144 -0.77 -4.05 -5.31
CA VAL A 144 -0.04 -2.85 -4.83
C VAL A 144 0.57 -1.94 -5.93
N SER A 145 0.51 -2.33 -7.21
CA SER A 145 1.18 -1.70 -8.35
C SER A 145 0.38 -0.54 -8.90
N GLU A 146 -0.94 -0.52 -8.69
CA GLU A 146 -1.79 0.62 -9.05
C GLU A 146 -1.63 1.78 -8.05
N LEU A 147 -1.27 1.50 -6.79
CA LEU A 147 -0.85 2.54 -5.83
C LEU A 147 0.57 3.08 -6.12
N LYS A 148 1.43 2.29 -6.77
CA LYS A 148 2.75 2.73 -7.27
C LYS A 148 2.68 3.57 -8.54
N ALA A 149 1.55 3.65 -9.22
CA ALA A 149 1.41 4.51 -10.40
C ALA A 149 1.53 6.02 -10.04
N GLY A 150 1.33 6.39 -8.76
CA GLY A 150 1.59 7.74 -8.25
C GLY A 150 3.06 8.05 -7.90
N THR A 151 3.96 7.06 -7.87
CA THR A 151 5.37 7.27 -7.47
C THR A 151 6.30 7.76 -8.59
N ASN A 152 5.82 7.91 -9.83
CA ASN A 152 6.64 8.44 -10.93
C ASN A 152 6.73 9.98 -10.96
N ILE A 153 6.17 10.68 -9.97
CA ILE A 153 6.23 12.16 -9.88
C ILE A 153 7.41 12.66 -9.02
N THR A 154 8.14 11.78 -8.33
CA THR A 154 9.26 12.20 -7.46
C THR A 154 10.64 12.22 -8.15
N SER A 155 10.72 11.99 -9.48
CA SER A 155 11.99 12.10 -10.22
C SER A 155 12.34 13.52 -10.70
N ASP A 156 11.41 14.48 -10.64
CA ASP A 156 11.59 15.79 -11.30
C ASP A 156 12.13 16.91 -10.40
N CYS A 157 12.46 16.63 -9.13
CA CYS A 157 13.02 17.64 -8.22
C CYS A 157 14.56 17.72 -8.19
N LEU A 158 15.29 17.00 -9.05
CA LEU A 158 16.78 17.01 -9.05
C LEU A 158 17.42 17.58 -10.33
N THR A 159 16.68 18.27 -11.20
CA THR A 159 17.25 18.80 -12.46
C THR A 159 16.97 20.27 -12.68
N ILE A 160 17.22 21.11 -11.66
CA ILE A 160 17.40 22.55 -11.84
C ILE A 160 18.80 22.91 -11.34
N MET A 161 19.83 22.54 -12.10
CA MET A 161 21.15 23.19 -12.11
C MET A 161 22.09 22.48 -13.11
N ALA A 162 21.87 22.67 -14.42
CA ALA A 162 22.91 22.57 -15.45
C ALA A 162 22.32 23.02 -16.79
N ALA A 163 22.48 24.30 -17.12
CA ALA A 163 22.17 24.83 -18.45
C ALA A 163 23.42 24.72 -19.34
N VAL A 164 23.29 24.16 -20.55
CA VAL A 164 23.79 24.63 -21.86
C VAL A 164 23.45 23.57 -22.94
N PRO A 165 23.11 23.95 -24.20
CA PRO A 165 22.28 23.14 -25.08
C PRO A 165 23.06 22.50 -26.23
N GLN A 166 22.62 21.32 -26.71
CA GLN A 166 22.84 20.92 -28.10
C GLN A 166 21.67 20.13 -28.71
N ASN A 167 21.36 20.52 -29.93
CA ASN A 167 20.33 20.03 -30.85
C ASN A 167 20.47 18.54 -31.20
N SER A 168 19.35 17.86 -31.43
CA SER A 168 19.03 17.34 -32.77
C SER A 168 17.58 16.85 -32.91
N LYS A 169 16.97 17.26 -34.01
CA LYS A 169 15.63 16.92 -34.52
C LYS A 169 15.56 15.45 -34.91
N ILE A 170 14.52 14.70 -34.50
CA ILE A 170 13.92 13.63 -35.35
C ILE A 170 12.39 13.55 -35.14
N LYS A 171 11.70 14.05 -36.17
CA LYS A 171 10.38 13.74 -36.78
C LYS A 171 9.26 13.02 -36.02
N ASP A 172 8.12 13.71 -36.07
CA ASP A 172 6.73 13.31 -35.90
C ASP A 172 6.32 12.04 -36.65
N THR A 173 5.51 11.20 -36.00
CA THR A 173 4.49 10.38 -36.66
C THR A 173 3.21 10.50 -35.83
N GLN A 174 2.17 11.06 -36.46
CA GLN A 174 0.85 11.27 -35.88
C GLN A 174 0.17 9.91 -35.60
N GLU A 175 -0.09 9.61 -34.33
CA GLU A 175 -1.11 8.64 -33.94
C GLU A 175 -2.33 9.39 -33.38
N LYS A 176 -3.48 9.08 -33.97
CA LYS A 176 -4.79 9.64 -33.63
C LYS A 176 -5.13 9.35 -32.17
N GLY A 177 -5.32 10.42 -31.40
CA GLY A 177 -5.76 10.37 -30.01
C GLY A 177 -7.13 9.70 -29.86
N ILE A 178 -7.16 8.59 -29.14
CA ILE A 178 -8.33 8.13 -28.40
C ILE A 178 -8.29 8.89 -27.07
N PRO A 179 -9.34 9.62 -26.66
CA PRO A 179 -9.33 10.35 -25.41
C PRO A 179 -9.31 9.35 -24.24
N TYR A 180 -8.19 9.32 -23.53
CA TYR A 180 -7.96 8.50 -22.34
C TYR A 180 -8.84 8.95 -21.17
N ALA A 181 -9.28 7.96 -20.40
CA ALA A 181 -10.08 8.03 -19.19
C ALA A 181 -9.32 8.64 -17.99
N SER A 182 -9.14 9.97 -17.97
CA SER A 182 -8.55 10.68 -16.82
C SER A 182 -9.57 11.16 -15.78
N ASN A 183 -10.87 11.09 -16.07
CA ASN A 183 -11.92 11.68 -15.22
C ASN A 183 -12.49 10.74 -14.12
N ASP A 184 -12.20 9.44 -14.16
CA ASP A 184 -12.80 8.50 -13.20
C ASP A 184 -11.98 8.33 -11.91
N ALA A 185 -10.67 8.57 -11.92
CA ALA A 185 -9.83 8.48 -10.72
C ALA A 185 -10.09 9.61 -9.70
N GLN A 186 -10.41 10.82 -10.18
CA GLN A 186 -10.70 11.97 -9.31
C GLN A 186 -12.05 11.84 -8.58
N LYS A 187 -13.02 11.15 -9.20
CA LYS A 187 -14.38 10.96 -8.65
C LYS A 187 -14.45 9.99 -7.48
N ASN A 188 -13.45 9.13 -7.30
CA ASN A 188 -13.42 8.13 -6.22
C ASN A 188 -13.10 8.72 -4.84
N TYR A 189 -12.67 9.97 -4.78
CA TYR A 189 -12.31 10.67 -3.55
C TYR A 189 -13.32 11.76 -3.15
N GLU A 190 -14.50 11.81 -3.78
CA GLU A 190 -15.56 12.76 -3.48
C GLU A 190 -16.56 12.16 -2.48
N LEU A 191 -16.53 12.61 -1.22
CA LEU A 191 -17.54 12.27 -0.21
C LEU A 191 -18.63 13.36 -0.13
N PRO A 192 -19.88 12.99 0.23
CA PRO A 192 -20.39 11.64 0.53
C PRO A 192 -20.74 10.83 -0.72
N HIS A 193 -20.49 9.52 -0.71
CA HIS A 193 -20.90 8.63 -1.80
C HIS A 193 -22.34 8.16 -1.63
N MET A 194 -23.02 7.89 -2.76
CA MET A 194 -24.32 7.22 -2.73
C MET A 194 -24.15 5.80 -2.15
N PRO A 195 -24.91 5.42 -1.11
CA PRO A 195 -24.74 4.14 -0.46
C PRO A 195 -25.13 3.01 -1.43
N PRO A 196 -24.43 1.87 -1.38
CA PRO A 196 -24.50 0.84 -2.41
C PRO A 196 -25.90 0.22 -2.56
N TRP A 197 -26.69 0.18 -1.48
CA TRP A 197 -28.05 -0.34 -1.50
C TRP A 197 -29.06 0.59 -2.17
N PHE A 198 -28.78 1.89 -2.28
CA PHE A 198 -29.72 2.86 -2.83
C PHE A 198 -29.91 2.71 -4.34
N PHE A 199 -28.99 2.02 -5.03
CA PHE A 199 -29.13 1.67 -6.44
C PHE A 199 -30.44 0.92 -6.75
N HIS A 200 -31.01 0.21 -5.77
CA HIS A 200 -32.28 -0.51 -5.91
C HIS A 200 -33.52 0.36 -5.68
N ILE A 201 -33.34 1.56 -5.13
CA ILE A 201 -34.41 2.50 -4.76
C ILE A 201 -34.56 3.59 -5.84
N GLY A 202 -33.45 4.11 -6.36
CA GLY A 202 -33.50 5.11 -7.43
C GLY A 202 -32.12 5.53 -7.95
N SER A 203 -32.10 6.55 -8.82
CA SER A 203 -30.88 7.09 -9.40
C SER A 203 -30.10 7.99 -8.45
N ARG A 204 -28.86 8.28 -8.87
CA ARG A 204 -27.98 9.27 -8.25
C ARG A 204 -28.65 10.64 -8.08
N LYS A 205 -29.49 11.08 -9.04
CA LYS A 205 -30.21 12.37 -8.96
C LYS A 205 -31.22 12.38 -7.81
N LEU A 206 -31.94 11.27 -7.59
CA LEU A 206 -32.88 11.15 -6.47
C LEU A 206 -32.15 11.16 -5.13
N TYR A 207 -31.02 10.45 -5.04
CA TYR A 207 -30.18 10.48 -3.85
C TYR A 207 -29.68 11.89 -3.56
N GLU A 208 -29.15 12.60 -4.56
CA GLU A 208 -28.66 13.98 -4.42
C GLU A 208 -29.75 14.96 -3.95
N ALA A 209 -31.00 14.76 -4.35
CA ALA A 209 -32.13 15.57 -3.86
C ALA A 209 -32.48 15.25 -2.40
N LEU A 210 -32.53 13.97 -2.02
CA LEU A 210 -32.83 13.54 -0.64
C LEU A 210 -31.69 13.89 0.33
N SER A 211 -30.44 13.67 -0.07
CA SER A 211 -29.27 14.06 0.72
C SER A 211 -29.14 15.58 0.80
N GLY A 212 -29.48 16.31 -0.28
CA GLY A 212 -29.58 17.77 -0.27
C GLY A 212 -30.51 18.30 0.82
N ILE A 213 -31.65 17.64 1.06
CA ILE A 213 -32.58 18.03 2.13
C ILE A 213 -31.91 17.86 3.50
N LEU A 214 -31.26 16.71 3.74
CA LEU A 214 -30.55 16.44 4.99
C LEU A 214 -29.37 17.40 5.21
N ARG A 215 -28.64 17.76 4.14
CA ARG A 215 -27.56 18.76 4.18
C ARG A 215 -28.08 20.15 4.55
N LEU A 216 -29.25 20.57 4.06
CA LEU A 216 -29.88 21.84 4.49
C LEU A 216 -30.29 21.81 5.96
N VAL A 217 -30.75 20.66 6.48
CA VAL A 217 -30.98 20.51 7.93
C VAL A 217 -29.67 20.72 8.68
N GLY A 218 -28.57 20.09 8.25
CA GLY A 218 -27.23 20.31 8.79
C GLY A 218 -26.82 21.79 8.82
N LEU A 219 -26.94 22.47 7.68
CA LEU A 219 -26.57 23.88 7.53
C LEU A 219 -27.42 24.79 8.44
N SER A 220 -28.71 24.49 8.61
CA SER A 220 -29.61 25.28 9.47
C SER A 220 -29.23 25.27 10.95
N LEU A 221 -28.56 24.21 11.42
CA LEU A 221 -28.12 24.06 12.81
C LEU A 221 -27.00 25.04 13.19
N MET A 222 -26.23 25.50 12.21
CA MET A 222 -25.12 26.44 12.40
C MET A 222 -25.53 27.91 12.27
N THR A 223 -26.76 28.18 11.84
CA THR A 223 -27.31 29.52 11.64
C THR A 223 -28.21 29.98 12.80
N ASP A 224 -28.50 29.10 13.77
CA ASP A 224 -29.38 29.40 14.90
C ASP A 224 -28.64 30.13 16.05
N ILE A 225 -29.29 31.17 16.57
CA ILE A 225 -28.86 32.04 17.67
C ILE A 225 -28.89 31.29 19.02
N LYS A 226 -29.63 30.16 19.13
CA LYS A 226 -29.78 29.36 20.37
C LYS A 226 -28.64 28.38 20.68
N LYS A 227 -27.38 28.79 20.45
CA LYS A 227 -26.15 28.15 20.99
C LYS A 227 -26.08 26.61 20.85
N GLY A 228 -26.45 26.05 19.69
CA GLY A 228 -26.16 24.65 19.35
C GLY A 228 -26.98 23.55 20.07
N GLN A 229 -28.01 23.87 20.85
CA GLN A 229 -28.84 22.85 21.54
C GLN A 229 -29.58 21.90 20.58
N HIS A 230 -29.92 22.37 19.37
CA HIS A 230 -30.64 21.55 18.39
C HIS A 230 -29.73 20.53 17.68
N LEU A 231 -28.41 20.74 17.66
CA LEU A 231 -27.45 19.82 17.05
C LEU A 231 -27.35 18.52 17.83
N SER A 232 -27.33 18.57 19.16
CA SER A 232 -27.33 17.35 19.98
C SER A 232 -28.65 16.60 19.84
N LEU A 233 -29.79 17.32 19.83
CA LEU A 233 -31.11 16.71 19.69
C LEU A 233 -31.28 15.92 18.37
N ILE A 234 -30.83 16.49 17.24
CA ILE A 234 -30.99 15.83 15.94
C ILE A 234 -30.00 14.67 15.73
N THR A 235 -28.80 14.76 16.30
CA THR A 235 -27.77 13.71 16.18
C THR A 235 -28.03 12.53 17.13
N GLU A 236 -28.64 12.76 18.29
CA GLU A 236 -28.98 11.71 19.25
C GLU A 236 -30.02 10.70 18.71
N ILE A 237 -30.91 11.11 17.81
CA ILE A 237 -31.95 10.23 17.24
C ILE A 237 -31.32 9.11 16.37
N PRO A 238 -30.50 9.40 15.33
CA PRO A 238 -29.80 8.36 14.56
C PRO A 238 -28.79 7.56 15.40
N LEU A 239 -28.08 8.21 16.33
CA LEU A 239 -27.16 7.51 17.25
C LEU A 239 -27.88 6.49 18.13
N GLY A 240 -29.14 6.74 18.49
CA GLY A 240 -29.96 5.78 19.22
C GLY A 240 -30.13 4.44 18.50
N CYS A 241 -30.15 4.42 17.16
CA CYS A 241 -30.18 3.18 16.38
C CYS A 241 -28.87 2.41 16.48
N LEU A 242 -27.72 3.11 16.41
CA LEU A 242 -26.40 2.49 16.53
C LEU A 242 -26.17 1.93 17.95
N ARG A 243 -26.54 2.69 18.99
CA ARG A 243 -26.48 2.22 20.39
C ARG A 243 -27.35 1.00 20.65
N LYS A 244 -28.54 0.93 20.03
CA LYS A 244 -29.40 -0.28 20.09
C LYS A 244 -28.70 -1.47 19.45
N LEU A 245 -28.07 -1.30 18.29
CA LEU A 245 -27.29 -2.35 17.64
C LEU A 245 -26.14 -2.82 18.56
N VAL A 246 -25.34 -1.90 19.09
CA VAL A 246 -24.25 -2.20 20.03
C VAL A 246 -24.76 -2.97 21.24
N SER A 247 -25.91 -2.58 21.81
CA SER A 247 -26.50 -3.28 22.95
C SER A 247 -26.92 -4.73 22.61
N GLU A 248 -27.47 -4.96 21.42
CA GLU A 248 -27.84 -6.31 20.95
C GLU A 248 -26.61 -7.19 20.67
N ILE A 249 -25.52 -6.60 20.19
CA ILE A 249 -24.25 -7.31 19.98
C ILE A 249 -23.66 -7.75 21.33
N ARG A 250 -23.63 -6.85 22.33
CA ARG A 250 -23.20 -7.19 23.70
C ARG A 250 -24.04 -8.31 24.31
N MET A 251 -25.36 -8.29 24.08
CA MET A 251 -26.26 -9.35 24.55
C MET A 251 -25.99 -10.69 23.86
N LYS A 252 -25.58 -10.70 22.59
CA LYS A 252 -25.15 -11.90 21.89
C LYS A 252 -23.90 -12.50 22.51
N ASP A 253 -22.91 -11.68 22.89
CA ASP A 253 -21.68 -12.19 23.52
C ASP A 253 -21.93 -12.75 24.91
N TYR A 254 -22.83 -12.11 25.67
CA TYR A 254 -23.30 -12.65 26.95
C TYR A 254 -23.99 -14.02 26.79
N ASN A 255 -24.84 -14.15 25.76
CA ASN A 255 -25.58 -15.39 25.49
C ASN A 255 -24.76 -16.45 24.74
N LYS A 256 -23.54 -16.13 24.29
CA LYS A 256 -22.65 -17.00 23.48
C LYS A 256 -23.35 -17.60 22.25
N SER A 257 -24.31 -16.89 21.64
CA SER A 257 -25.01 -17.37 20.45
C SER A 257 -24.15 -17.19 19.19
N SER A 258 -24.29 -18.09 18.20
CA SER A 258 -23.62 -17.95 16.90
C SER A 258 -24.11 -16.71 16.15
N TRP A 259 -23.28 -16.13 15.28
CA TRP A 259 -23.66 -15.00 14.43
C TRP A 259 -24.85 -15.33 13.52
N HIS A 260 -24.96 -16.58 13.08
CA HIS A 260 -26.08 -17.02 12.26
C HIS A 260 -27.40 -17.00 13.03
N SER A 261 -27.41 -17.57 14.24
CA SER A 261 -28.58 -17.58 15.12
C SER A 261 -29.00 -16.15 15.51
N TRP A 262 -28.01 -15.29 15.79
CA TRP A 262 -28.26 -13.88 16.07
C TRP A 262 -28.88 -13.16 14.88
N TYR A 263 -28.32 -13.29 13.68
CA TYR A 263 -28.82 -12.60 12.50
C TYR A 263 -30.23 -13.04 12.10
N ASN A 264 -30.53 -14.34 12.23
CA ASN A 264 -31.85 -14.91 11.96
C ASN A 264 -32.88 -14.65 13.06
N ARG A 265 -32.43 -14.21 14.25
CA ARG A 265 -33.34 -13.81 15.33
C ARG A 265 -34.20 -12.67 14.83
N THR A 266 -35.50 -12.74 15.14
CA THR A 266 -36.49 -11.74 14.73
C THR A 266 -36.01 -10.31 15.04
N GLY A 267 -35.65 -9.57 13.99
CA GLY A 267 -35.29 -8.15 14.07
C GLY A 267 -33.79 -7.82 14.05
N SER A 268 -32.86 -8.75 14.31
CA SER A 268 -31.42 -8.40 14.41
C SER A 268 -30.81 -7.97 13.08
N GLY A 269 -31.09 -8.69 11.99
CA GLY A 269 -30.70 -8.24 10.65
C GLY A 269 -31.34 -6.89 10.28
N GLN A 270 -32.60 -6.66 10.67
CA GLN A 270 -33.28 -5.38 10.42
C GLN A 270 -32.63 -4.23 11.22
N LEU A 271 -32.18 -4.48 12.45
CA LEU A 271 -31.46 -3.49 13.25
C LEU A 271 -30.12 -3.10 12.62
N LEU A 272 -29.38 -4.06 12.05
CA LEU A 272 -28.13 -3.80 11.34
C LEU A 272 -28.33 -2.85 10.14
N ARG A 273 -29.40 -3.10 9.39
CA ARG A 273 -29.80 -2.28 8.24
C ARG A 273 -30.29 -0.89 8.63
N GLN A 274 -31.06 -0.82 9.72
CA GLN A 274 -31.52 0.45 10.30
C GLN A 274 -30.34 1.28 10.80
N ALA A 275 -29.36 0.65 11.47
CA ALA A 275 -28.14 1.33 11.90
C ALA A 275 -27.34 1.87 10.70
N SER A 276 -27.17 1.07 9.65
CA SER A 276 -26.49 1.50 8.40
C SER A 276 -27.18 2.71 7.76
N THR A 277 -28.51 2.70 7.71
CA THR A 277 -29.31 3.81 7.18
C THR A 277 -29.20 5.06 8.08
N ALA A 278 -29.24 4.87 9.40
CA ALA A 278 -29.10 5.94 10.37
C ALA A 278 -27.71 6.61 10.30
N VAL A 279 -26.64 5.83 10.14
CA VAL A 279 -25.28 6.33 9.92
C VAL A 279 -25.21 7.14 8.62
N CYS A 280 -25.81 6.66 7.52
CA CYS A 280 -25.87 7.41 6.26
C CYS A 280 -26.60 8.76 6.41
N ILE A 281 -27.73 8.79 7.14
CA ILE A 281 -28.47 10.04 7.40
C ILE A 281 -27.62 11.00 8.24
N LEU A 282 -26.97 10.48 9.28
CA LEU A 282 -26.12 11.27 10.16
C LEU A 282 -24.93 11.87 9.39
N ASN A 283 -24.29 11.08 8.53
CA ASN A 283 -23.22 11.53 7.65
C ASN A 283 -23.64 12.71 6.75
N GLU A 284 -24.83 12.64 6.15
CA GLU A 284 -25.33 13.73 5.29
C GLU A 284 -25.66 15.01 6.07
N ILE A 285 -26.19 14.88 7.29
CA ILE A 285 -26.42 16.01 8.19
C ILE A 285 -25.08 16.66 8.58
N ILE A 286 -24.06 15.87 8.95
CA ILE A 286 -22.72 16.39 9.30
C ILE A 286 -22.06 17.03 8.08
N PHE A 287 -22.17 16.42 6.90
CA PHE A 287 -21.62 17.01 5.67
C PHE A 287 -22.26 18.36 5.36
N GLY A 288 -23.57 18.51 5.63
CA GLY A 288 -24.29 19.77 5.50
C GLY A 288 -23.71 20.95 6.30
N ILE A 289 -22.96 20.68 7.37
CA ILE A 289 -22.28 21.69 8.21
C ILE A 289 -20.99 22.20 7.55
N SER A 290 -20.44 21.46 6.57
CA SER A 290 -19.16 21.79 5.93
C SER A 290 -19.25 22.94 4.93
N ASP A 291 -18.10 23.59 4.69
CA ASP A 291 -17.97 24.63 3.67
C ASP A 291 -18.26 24.07 2.26
N GLN A 292 -17.91 22.80 2.00
CA GLN A 292 -18.17 22.12 0.72
C GLN A 292 -19.67 21.96 0.42
N ALA A 293 -20.50 21.73 1.44
CA ALA A 293 -21.95 21.70 1.27
C ALA A 293 -22.51 23.10 0.93
N THR A 294 -21.93 24.16 1.50
CA THR A 294 -22.29 25.54 1.14
C THR A 294 -21.96 25.79 -0.34
N ASP A 295 -20.78 25.38 -0.81
CA ASP A 295 -20.39 25.47 -2.21
C ASP A 295 -21.34 24.68 -3.13
N PHE A 296 -21.76 23.47 -2.72
CA PHE A 296 -22.74 22.66 -3.44
C PHE A 296 -24.06 23.42 -3.65
N PHE A 297 -24.62 24.05 -2.61
CA PHE A 297 -25.85 24.82 -2.75
C PHE A 297 -25.66 26.11 -3.55
N THR A 298 -24.51 26.79 -3.48
CA THR A 298 -24.24 27.96 -4.34
C THR A 298 -24.14 27.61 -5.82
N ARG A 299 -23.74 26.38 -6.15
CA ARG A 299 -23.73 25.87 -7.54
C ARG A 299 -25.13 25.54 -8.04
N ILE A 300 -25.98 24.94 -7.20
CA ILE A 300 -27.36 24.56 -7.56
C ILE A 300 -28.27 25.79 -7.64
N PHE A 301 -28.06 26.77 -6.75
CA PHE A 301 -28.83 28.01 -6.68
C PHE A 301 -27.94 29.24 -6.94
N PRO A 302 -27.46 29.45 -8.18
CA PRO A 302 -26.53 30.52 -8.50
C PRO A 302 -27.17 31.92 -8.45
N ASN A 303 -26.40 32.90 -7.97
CA ASN A 303 -26.84 34.30 -7.93
C ASN A 303 -26.88 34.95 -9.32
N SER A 304 -28.08 35.35 -9.77
CA SER A 304 -28.29 36.09 -11.03
C SER A 304 -27.64 37.48 -11.10
N ARG A 305 -27.05 37.99 -10.01
CA ARG A 305 -26.42 39.32 -9.96
C ARG A 305 -25.11 39.43 -10.75
N LYS A 306 -24.41 38.31 -11.03
CA LYS A 306 -23.20 38.32 -11.88
C LYS A 306 -23.51 38.57 -13.36
N ARG A 307 -24.66 38.11 -13.89
CA ARG A 307 -25.05 38.33 -15.31
C ARG A 307 -25.50 39.76 -15.63
N ARG A 308 -25.98 40.54 -14.65
CA ARG A 308 -26.50 41.90 -14.92
C ARG A 308 -25.39 42.93 -15.16
N LYS A 309 -24.15 42.66 -14.72
CA LYS A 309 -23.01 43.57 -14.94
C LYS A 309 -22.45 43.50 -16.36
N GLU A 310 -22.49 42.35 -17.03
CA GLU A 310 -22.02 42.23 -18.43
C GLU A 310 -23.02 42.81 -19.44
N VAL A 311 -24.32 42.79 -19.14
CA VAL A 311 -25.36 43.37 -20.02
C VAL A 311 -25.45 44.91 -19.86
N GLN A 312 -25.03 45.47 -18.72
CA GLN A 312 -25.04 46.93 -18.50
C GLN A 312 -23.85 47.69 -19.10
N GLU A 313 -22.77 47.01 -19.52
CA GLU A 313 -21.66 47.66 -20.23
C GLU A 313 -21.91 47.82 -21.75
N SER A 314 -23.01 47.28 -22.29
CA SER A 314 -23.33 47.31 -23.73
C SER A 314 -24.43 48.31 -24.13
N GLY A 315 -24.75 49.30 -23.29
CA GLY A 315 -25.88 50.22 -23.52
C GLY A 315 -25.71 51.60 -22.92
N ALA A 316 -24.58 52.28 -23.20
CA ALA A 316 -24.44 53.70 -22.88
C ALA A 316 -25.10 54.57 -23.96
N GLY A 317 -26.30 55.07 -23.67
CA GLY A 317 -26.97 56.06 -24.52
C GLY A 317 -28.30 56.55 -23.95
N PHE A 318 -28.26 57.74 -23.35
CA PHE A 318 -29.36 58.68 -23.07
C PHE A 318 -30.09 58.65 -21.71
N ALA A 319 -29.76 59.71 -20.95
CA ALA A 319 -30.65 60.67 -20.28
C ALA A 319 -31.52 60.25 -19.08
N GLY A 320 -31.10 60.74 -17.90
CA GLY A 320 -31.94 61.63 -17.09
C GLY A 320 -33.10 61.00 -16.32
N GLY A 321 -32.79 60.34 -15.21
CA GLY A 321 -33.76 60.04 -14.16
C GLY A 321 -33.03 59.58 -12.90
N GLN A 322 -33.27 60.23 -11.76
CA GLN A 322 -32.78 59.79 -10.46
C GLN A 322 -33.17 58.31 -10.24
N PRO A 323 -32.23 57.42 -9.89
CA PRO A 323 -32.62 56.14 -9.35
C PRO A 323 -33.12 56.39 -7.92
N PHE A 324 -34.43 56.27 -7.72
CA PHE A 324 -34.99 56.04 -6.40
C PHE A 324 -34.26 54.82 -5.81
N GLU A 325 -33.55 55.03 -4.70
CA GLU A 325 -33.07 53.97 -3.82
C GLU A 325 -34.29 53.19 -3.33
N ILE A 326 -34.57 52.06 -3.97
CA ILE A 326 -35.34 51.00 -3.35
C ILE A 326 -34.30 50.13 -2.65
N GLU A 327 -34.14 50.33 -1.34
CA GLU A 327 -33.57 49.35 -0.42
C GLU A 327 -34.42 48.06 -0.49
N SER A 328 -34.21 47.26 -1.53
CA SER A 328 -34.75 45.91 -1.62
C SER A 328 -33.84 44.98 -0.81
N SER A 329 -34.12 44.93 0.49
CA SER A 329 -34.08 43.75 1.35
C SER A 329 -33.20 42.57 0.89
N MET A 330 -31.90 42.68 1.19
CA MET A 330 -31.04 41.76 1.96
C MET A 330 -31.48 40.29 2.28
N PHE A 331 -32.22 39.55 1.43
CA PHE A 331 -32.85 38.28 1.86
C PHE A 331 -32.38 36.97 1.21
N CYS A 332 -31.39 36.95 0.31
CA CYS A 332 -31.02 35.68 -0.34
C CYS A 332 -29.54 35.27 -0.21
N GLU A 333 -28.62 36.22 0.00
CA GLU A 333 -27.16 35.91 0.04
C GLU A 333 -26.60 35.85 1.48
N SER A 334 -27.36 36.30 2.48
CA SER A 334 -26.96 36.43 3.89
C SER A 334 -27.61 35.42 4.84
N SER A 335 -28.67 34.72 4.44
CA SER A 335 -29.46 33.88 5.35
C SER A 335 -28.77 32.58 5.75
N TRP A 336 -28.06 31.92 4.81
CA TRP A 336 -27.41 30.63 5.02
C TRP A 336 -25.91 30.73 5.40
N LYS A 337 -25.41 31.93 5.74
CA LYS A 337 -24.01 32.09 6.16
C LYS A 337 -23.81 31.58 7.59
N VAL A 338 -22.90 30.62 7.75
CA VAL A 338 -22.50 30.05 9.05
C VAL A 338 -21.99 31.15 9.99
N LEU A 339 -22.55 31.22 11.20
CA LEU A 339 -22.05 32.09 12.26
C LEU A 339 -20.69 31.57 12.75
N GLN A 340 -19.63 32.35 12.54
CA GLN A 340 -18.28 32.04 13.05
C GLN A 340 -18.15 32.39 14.53
N ASP A 341 -18.96 31.78 15.39
CA ASP A 341 -18.82 31.89 16.86
C ASP A 341 -17.95 30.75 17.39
N GLU A 342 -16.93 31.11 18.18
CA GLU A 342 -16.06 30.18 18.91
C GLU A 342 -16.86 29.24 19.83
N GLY A 343 -17.93 29.75 20.46
CA GLY A 343 -18.82 28.97 21.31
C GLY A 343 -19.54 27.85 20.54
N LEU A 344 -20.14 28.18 19.40
CA LEU A 344 -20.80 27.21 18.51
C LEU A 344 -19.83 26.14 17.99
N ARG A 345 -18.58 26.52 17.66
CA ARG A 345 -17.55 25.56 17.25
C ARG A 345 -17.16 24.56 18.34
N SER A 346 -17.03 25.01 19.58
CA SER A 346 -16.74 24.11 20.71
C SER A 346 -17.85 23.07 20.93
N HIS A 347 -19.12 23.48 20.80
CA HIS A 347 -20.27 22.58 20.91
C HIS A 347 -20.35 21.60 19.73
N LEU A 348 -20.00 22.03 18.52
CA LEU A 348 -19.89 21.15 17.35
C LEU A 348 -18.83 20.07 17.58
N ILE A 349 -17.64 20.44 18.08
CA ILE A 349 -16.57 19.50 18.39
C ILE A 349 -17.00 18.47 19.44
N ASP A 350 -17.70 18.87 20.50
CA ASP A 350 -18.24 17.94 21.51
C ASP A 350 -19.28 16.98 20.90
N CYS A 351 -20.22 17.48 20.09
CA CYS A 351 -21.22 16.65 19.42
C CYS A 351 -20.58 15.64 18.46
N ILE A 352 -19.61 16.09 17.65
CA ILE A 352 -18.87 15.22 16.74
C ILE A 352 -18.04 14.19 17.51
N GLY A 353 -17.42 14.58 18.63
CA GLY A 353 -16.68 13.65 19.50
C GLY A 353 -17.56 12.50 19.99
N ARG A 354 -18.82 12.78 20.35
CA ARG A 354 -19.79 11.73 20.73
C ARG A 354 -20.14 10.81 19.56
N ILE A 355 -20.34 11.37 18.36
CA ILE A 355 -20.63 10.57 17.16
C ILE A 355 -19.45 9.66 16.83
N LEU A 356 -18.23 10.22 16.83
CA LEU A 356 -17.02 9.48 16.53
C LEU A 356 -16.77 8.36 17.55
N HIS A 357 -17.02 8.61 18.83
CA HIS A 357 -16.92 7.58 19.87
C HIS A 357 -17.85 6.37 19.58
N GLU A 358 -19.06 6.62 19.11
CA GLU A 358 -20.00 5.55 18.73
C GLU A 358 -19.57 4.85 17.43
N TYR A 359 -19.00 5.58 16.46
CA TYR A 359 -18.45 4.99 15.22
C TYR A 359 -17.22 4.11 15.47
N LEU A 360 -16.41 4.46 16.47
CA LEU A 360 -15.21 3.73 16.88
C LEU A 360 -15.50 2.65 17.95
N SER A 361 -16.77 2.38 18.25
CA SER A 361 -17.14 1.36 19.25
C SER A 361 -16.71 -0.04 18.78
N HIS A 362 -16.01 -0.76 19.64
CA HIS A 362 -15.41 -2.07 19.35
C HIS A 362 -16.41 -3.08 18.79
N GLU A 363 -17.63 -3.08 19.32
CA GLU A 363 -18.70 -4.01 18.95
C GLU A 363 -19.12 -3.88 17.48
N VAL A 364 -19.03 -2.69 16.90
CA VAL A 364 -19.33 -2.46 15.48
C VAL A 364 -18.29 -3.15 14.60
N TRP A 365 -17.02 -3.12 15.00
CA TRP A 365 -15.89 -3.65 14.24
C TRP A 365 -15.64 -5.15 14.46
N GLU A 366 -16.19 -5.73 15.53
CA GLU A 366 -16.19 -7.19 15.73
C GLU A 366 -17.13 -7.96 14.78
N LEU A 367 -18.06 -7.25 14.12
CA LEU A 367 -18.96 -7.87 13.16
C LEU A 367 -18.15 -8.45 11.99
N PRO A 368 -18.30 -9.76 11.70
CA PRO A 368 -17.50 -10.39 10.66
C PRO A 368 -17.94 -9.91 9.27
N THR A 369 -16.96 -9.48 8.49
CA THR A 369 -17.13 -9.13 7.08
C THR A 369 -16.94 -10.33 6.14
N GLU A 370 -16.46 -11.46 6.68
CA GLU A 370 -16.20 -12.70 5.94
C GLU A 370 -16.38 -13.96 6.79
N HIS A 371 -16.55 -15.07 6.08
CA HIS A 371 -16.53 -16.40 6.68
C HIS A 371 -15.08 -16.78 7.03
N LYS A 372 -14.70 -16.67 8.30
CA LYS A 372 -13.38 -17.13 8.77
C LYS A 372 -13.35 -18.67 8.73
N SER A 373 -12.74 -19.25 7.71
CA SER A 373 -12.41 -20.68 7.70
C SER A 373 -11.14 -20.95 8.51
N SER A 374 -11.20 -20.76 9.83
CA SER A 374 -10.14 -21.23 10.73
C SER A 374 -10.63 -22.46 11.48
N GLY A 375 -10.03 -23.60 11.16
CA GLY A 375 -10.33 -24.88 11.79
C GLY A 375 -9.89 -24.95 13.25
N ILE A 376 -10.74 -25.59 14.05
CA ILE A 376 -10.51 -26.66 15.05
C ILE A 376 -11.69 -26.56 16.02
N HIS A 377 -12.83 -27.15 15.62
CA HIS A 377 -13.83 -27.75 16.50
C HIS A 377 -14.77 -28.57 15.59
N PRO A 378 -14.65 -29.91 15.53
CA PRO A 378 -15.37 -30.73 14.57
C PRO A 378 -16.79 -31.13 15.02
N ASP A 379 -17.45 -30.37 15.90
CA ASP A 379 -18.71 -30.81 16.53
C ASP A 379 -19.92 -29.88 16.34
N TYR A 380 -19.88 -28.93 15.41
CA TYR A 380 -21.08 -28.20 15.01
C TYR A 380 -21.25 -28.23 13.50
N GLU A 381 -22.36 -28.82 13.07
CA GLU A 381 -22.84 -28.81 11.69
C GLU A 381 -22.72 -27.40 11.13
N ALA A 382 -21.97 -27.26 10.03
CA ALA A 382 -21.78 -26.00 9.34
C ALA A 382 -23.09 -25.60 8.68
N GLU A 383 -23.97 -24.94 9.43
CA GLU A 383 -25.10 -24.21 8.87
C GLU A 383 -24.54 -23.01 8.08
N ASP A 384 -24.70 -23.06 6.76
CA ASP A 384 -24.26 -22.02 5.82
C ASP A 384 -24.76 -20.64 6.25
N ILE A 385 -23.85 -19.81 6.77
CA ILE A 385 -24.13 -18.42 7.13
C ILE A 385 -24.60 -17.69 5.87
N SER A 386 -25.76 -17.02 5.93
CA SER A 386 -26.31 -16.31 4.76
C SER A 386 -25.34 -15.25 4.25
N VAL A 387 -25.03 -15.25 2.95
CA VAL A 387 -24.17 -14.26 2.27
C VAL A 387 -24.63 -12.82 2.56
N ASN A 388 -25.93 -12.63 2.79
CA ASN A 388 -26.55 -11.35 3.11
C ASN A 388 -25.99 -10.72 4.41
N PHE A 389 -25.63 -11.53 5.41
CA PHE A 389 -25.10 -11.02 6.67
C PHE A 389 -23.75 -10.32 6.48
N PHE A 390 -22.84 -10.94 5.73
CA PHE A 390 -21.51 -10.36 5.46
C PHE A 390 -21.62 -9.09 4.61
N GLN A 391 -22.58 -9.04 3.69
CA GLN A 391 -22.84 -7.85 2.88
C GLN A 391 -23.40 -6.70 3.72
N ASP A 392 -24.42 -6.96 4.56
CA ASP A 392 -25.03 -5.94 5.41
C ASP A 392 -24.00 -5.37 6.42
N THR A 393 -23.11 -6.22 6.96
CA THR A 393 -21.99 -5.78 7.81
C THR A 393 -20.98 -4.92 7.05
N ALA A 394 -20.57 -5.35 5.86
CA ALA A 394 -19.62 -4.58 5.05
C ALA A 394 -20.18 -3.22 4.64
N MET A 395 -21.50 -3.13 4.40
CA MET A 395 -22.20 -1.87 4.14
C MET A 395 -22.18 -0.94 5.34
N LEU A 396 -22.42 -1.46 6.56
CA LEU A 396 -22.31 -0.66 7.79
C LEU A 396 -20.89 -0.12 7.98
N HIS A 397 -19.88 -0.98 7.84
CA HIS A 397 -18.47 -0.57 7.94
C HIS A 397 -18.13 0.50 6.89
N GLN A 398 -18.54 0.32 5.64
CA GLN A 398 -18.30 1.31 4.58
C GLN A 398 -18.84 2.70 4.97
N VAL A 399 -20.12 2.80 5.33
CA VAL A 399 -20.70 4.11 5.67
C VAL A 399 -20.14 4.70 6.96
N THR A 400 -19.68 3.87 7.88
CA THR A 400 -19.03 4.32 9.12
C THR A 400 -17.65 4.91 8.83
N ILE A 401 -16.86 4.27 7.95
CA ILE A 401 -15.57 4.78 7.46
C ILE A 401 -15.76 6.11 6.74
N GLU A 402 -16.68 6.17 5.77
CA GLU A 402 -16.99 7.41 5.03
C GLU A 402 -17.43 8.53 5.98
N GLY A 403 -18.18 8.20 7.03
CA GLY A 403 -18.59 9.14 8.08
C GLY A 403 -17.41 9.78 8.82
N ILE A 404 -16.33 9.03 9.08
CA ILE A 404 -15.10 9.58 9.66
C ILE A 404 -14.43 10.55 8.70
N GLY A 405 -14.42 10.25 7.40
CA GLY A 405 -13.93 11.19 6.38
C GLY A 405 -14.75 12.48 6.32
N ILE A 406 -16.07 12.38 6.40
CA ILE A 406 -16.99 13.53 6.43
C ILE A 406 -16.77 14.39 7.69
N ILE A 407 -16.58 13.76 8.84
CA ILE A 407 -16.20 14.45 10.08
C ILE A 407 -14.88 15.22 9.87
N GLY A 408 -13.89 14.60 9.21
CA GLY A 408 -12.63 15.23 8.85
C GLY A 408 -12.77 16.42 7.90
N ILE A 409 -13.67 16.35 6.91
CA ILE A 409 -14.01 17.47 6.02
C ILE A 409 -14.66 18.61 6.82
N CYS A 410 -15.60 18.28 7.71
CA CYS A 410 -16.36 19.26 8.50
C CYS A 410 -15.48 20.03 9.50
N LEU A 411 -14.59 19.33 10.21
CA LEU A 411 -13.72 19.95 11.21
C LEU A 411 -12.42 20.54 10.65
N GLY A 412 -11.96 20.08 9.48
CA GLY A 412 -10.68 20.48 8.90
C GLY A 412 -9.53 20.28 9.89
N GLY A 413 -8.69 21.31 10.07
CA GLY A 413 -7.56 21.27 11.03
C GLY A 413 -7.95 20.97 12.48
N ASN A 414 -9.19 21.27 12.90
CA ASN A 414 -9.64 20.96 14.25
C ASN A 414 -9.75 19.45 14.52
N PHE A 415 -9.89 18.63 13.46
CA PHE A 415 -9.89 17.17 13.59
C PHE A 415 -8.56 16.65 14.18
N VAL A 416 -7.44 17.28 13.82
CA VAL A 416 -6.12 16.96 14.36
C VAL A 416 -5.98 17.53 15.77
N SER A 417 -6.32 18.81 15.97
CA SER A 417 -6.18 19.51 17.26
C SER A 417 -7.01 18.88 18.38
N SER A 418 -8.16 18.27 18.06
CA SER A 418 -9.03 17.58 19.02
C SER A 418 -8.63 16.12 19.29
N GLY A 419 -7.56 15.61 18.66
CA GLY A 419 -7.08 14.23 18.86
C GLY A 419 -7.87 13.14 18.14
N PHE A 420 -8.88 13.50 17.34
CA PHE A 420 -9.73 12.56 16.61
C PHE A 420 -8.97 11.79 15.52
N LEU A 421 -7.95 12.42 14.92
CA LEU A 421 -7.05 11.74 13.98
C LEU A 421 -6.38 10.53 14.64
N HIS A 422 -5.81 10.69 15.83
CA HIS A 422 -5.15 9.60 16.53
C HIS A 422 -6.13 8.46 16.80
N GLN A 423 -7.34 8.78 17.28
CA GLN A 423 -8.37 7.77 17.56
C GLN A 423 -8.80 6.95 16.32
N SER A 424 -8.72 7.53 15.13
CA SER A 424 -9.27 6.93 13.91
C SER A 424 -8.19 6.32 12.98
N LEU A 425 -6.96 6.86 13.02
CA LEU A 425 -5.92 6.55 12.03
C LEU A 425 -5.55 5.07 12.00
N TYR A 426 -5.35 4.45 13.17
CA TYR A 426 -5.01 3.02 13.22
C TYR A 426 -6.10 2.14 12.61
N MET A 427 -7.36 2.38 12.97
CA MET A 427 -8.51 1.61 12.46
C MET A 427 -8.66 1.76 10.93
N LEU A 428 -8.42 2.96 10.39
CA LEU A 428 -8.41 3.16 8.94
C LEU A 428 -7.27 2.36 8.28
N LEU A 429 -6.07 2.41 8.84
CA LEU A 429 -4.92 1.63 8.33
C LEU A 429 -5.15 0.11 8.42
N GLU A 430 -5.82 -0.35 9.48
CA GLU A 430 -6.21 -1.76 9.64
C GLU A 430 -7.17 -2.21 8.52
N ASN A 431 -8.17 -1.37 8.21
CA ASN A 431 -9.16 -1.65 7.18
C ASN A 431 -8.61 -1.63 5.74
N LEU A 432 -7.38 -1.14 5.50
CA LEU A 432 -6.70 -1.32 4.21
C LEU A 432 -6.40 -2.80 3.90
N VAL A 433 -6.29 -3.64 4.93
CA VAL A 433 -6.03 -5.08 4.80
C VAL A 433 -7.32 -5.88 4.66
N SER A 434 -8.48 -5.24 4.83
CA SER A 434 -9.77 -5.89 4.70
C SER A 434 -9.88 -6.57 3.33
N SER A 435 -10.32 -7.82 3.34
CA SER A 435 -10.60 -8.59 2.13
C SER A 435 -11.72 -7.97 1.31
N ASN A 436 -12.72 -7.38 1.99
CA ASN A 436 -13.85 -6.75 1.36
C ASN A 436 -13.42 -5.48 0.62
N TYR A 437 -13.64 -5.47 -0.70
CA TYR A 437 -13.28 -4.34 -1.57
C TYR A 437 -13.91 -3.02 -1.12
N HIS A 438 -15.18 -3.02 -0.70
CA HIS A 438 -15.89 -1.80 -0.32
C HIS A 438 -15.29 -1.15 0.93
N VAL A 439 -15.00 -1.97 1.95
CA VAL A 439 -14.36 -1.50 3.20
C VAL A 439 -12.94 -0.98 2.92
N ARG A 440 -12.16 -1.73 2.15
CA ARG A 440 -10.80 -1.35 1.77
C ARG A 440 -10.76 -0.06 0.95
N SER A 441 -11.63 0.06 -0.06
CA SER A 441 -11.73 1.24 -0.92
C SER A 441 -12.23 2.47 -0.17
N ALA A 442 -13.17 2.31 0.77
CA ALA A 442 -13.63 3.43 1.60
C ALA A 442 -12.52 3.92 2.53
N SER A 443 -11.75 3.01 3.13
CA SER A 443 -10.62 3.39 3.99
C SER A 443 -9.54 4.14 3.23
N ASP A 444 -9.19 3.67 2.03
CA ASP A 444 -8.25 4.35 1.14
C ASP A 444 -8.72 5.78 0.79
N ALA A 445 -9.98 5.91 0.36
CA ALA A 445 -10.54 7.22 0.01
C ALA A 445 -10.54 8.19 1.19
N VAL A 446 -10.94 7.72 2.38
CA VAL A 446 -10.97 8.53 3.60
C VAL A 446 -9.58 8.96 4.05
N LEU A 447 -8.58 8.10 3.95
CA LEU A 447 -7.20 8.47 4.26
C LEU A 447 -6.69 9.59 3.34
N HIS A 448 -7.00 9.54 2.04
CA HIS A 448 -6.69 10.61 1.10
C HIS A 448 -7.38 11.94 1.44
N ILE A 449 -8.65 11.88 1.83
CA ILE A 449 -9.42 13.04 2.24
C ILE A 449 -8.87 13.65 3.53
N LEU A 450 -8.55 12.83 4.53
CA LEU A 450 -7.96 13.29 5.80
C LEU A 450 -6.58 13.90 5.60
N ALA A 451 -5.77 13.35 4.68
CA ALA A 451 -4.51 13.94 4.29
C ALA A 451 -4.71 15.34 3.70
N ALA A 452 -5.63 15.49 2.74
CA ALA A 452 -5.94 16.77 2.11
C ALA A 452 -6.54 17.79 3.11
N SER A 453 -7.50 17.40 3.96
CA SER A 453 -8.17 18.29 4.91
C SER A 453 -7.24 18.74 6.04
N SER A 454 -6.21 17.95 6.36
CA SER A 454 -5.21 18.26 7.38
C SER A 454 -3.97 18.96 6.82
N GLY A 455 -3.92 19.23 5.51
CA GLY A 455 -2.81 19.94 4.86
C GLY A 455 -1.59 19.09 4.49
N TYR A 456 -1.72 17.76 4.47
CA TYR A 456 -0.65 16.86 4.03
C TYR A 456 -0.75 16.59 2.52
N PRO A 457 0.38 16.58 1.79
CA PRO A 457 0.37 16.39 0.33
C PRO A 457 0.01 14.96 -0.08
N THR A 458 0.33 13.96 0.74
CA THR A 458 -0.03 12.55 0.50
C THR A 458 -0.36 11.85 1.81
N VAL A 459 -1.07 10.72 1.74
CA VAL A 459 -1.33 9.85 2.91
C VAL A 459 -0.03 9.39 3.57
N GLY A 460 1.01 9.16 2.77
CA GLY A 460 2.32 8.80 3.32
C GLY A 460 2.91 9.88 4.24
N HIS A 461 2.70 11.17 3.93
CA HIS A 461 3.14 12.27 4.80
C HIS A 461 2.26 12.40 6.06
N LEU A 462 0.96 12.13 5.95
CA LEU A 462 0.06 12.06 7.10
C LEU A 462 0.53 11.00 8.10
N VAL A 463 0.83 9.78 7.63
CA VAL A 463 1.29 8.72 8.51
C VAL A 463 2.71 8.98 9.03
N LEU A 464 3.59 9.57 8.21
CA LEU A 464 4.93 9.96 8.64
C LEU A 464 4.90 10.93 9.83
N ALA A 465 4.05 11.95 9.76
CA ALA A 465 3.89 12.94 10.84
C ALA A 465 3.31 12.34 12.13
N ASN A 466 2.65 11.18 12.04
CA ASN A 466 2.01 10.49 13.16
C ASN A 466 2.63 9.09 13.39
N ALA A 467 3.87 8.87 12.94
CA ALA A 467 4.46 7.53 12.92
C ALA A 467 4.63 6.94 14.31
N ASP A 468 5.07 7.74 15.29
CA ASP A 468 5.25 7.28 16.68
C ASP A 468 3.97 6.65 17.25
N TYR A 469 2.83 7.30 17.02
CA TYR A 469 1.52 6.80 17.46
C TYR A 469 1.12 5.49 16.78
N VAL A 470 1.30 5.42 15.45
CA VAL A 470 0.93 4.24 14.67
C VAL A 470 1.82 3.05 15.04
N ILE A 471 3.13 3.27 15.20
CA ILE A 471 4.09 2.23 15.58
C ILE A 471 3.83 1.76 17.02
N ASP A 472 3.58 2.66 17.98
CA ASP A 472 3.21 2.26 19.35
C ASP A 472 1.93 1.41 19.37
N SER A 473 0.94 1.79 18.56
CA SER A 473 -0.30 1.02 18.41
C SER A 473 -0.04 -0.39 17.87
N ILE A 474 0.82 -0.53 16.86
CA ILE A 474 1.25 -1.83 16.32
C ILE A 474 2.01 -2.63 17.38
N CYS A 475 2.98 -2.02 18.08
CA CYS A 475 3.75 -2.66 19.14
C CYS A 475 2.83 -3.23 20.23
N ARG A 476 1.84 -2.45 20.68
CA ARG A 476 0.88 -2.88 21.70
C ARG A 476 0.06 -4.08 21.24
N GLN A 477 -0.40 -4.09 19.99
CA GLN A 477 -1.21 -5.20 19.47
C GLN A 477 -0.38 -6.45 19.16
N LEU A 478 0.88 -6.30 18.75
CA LEU A 478 1.83 -7.40 18.58
C LEU A 478 2.12 -8.15 19.90
N ARG A 479 1.89 -7.53 21.07
CA ARG A 479 2.00 -8.21 22.38
C ARG A 479 0.85 -9.18 22.65
N HIS A 480 -0.25 -9.09 21.89
CA HIS A 480 -1.47 -9.89 22.08
C HIS A 480 -1.97 -10.47 20.75
N LEU A 481 -1.19 -11.37 20.15
CA LEU A 481 -1.46 -11.95 18.83
C LEU A 481 -2.69 -12.86 18.78
N ASP A 482 -3.02 -13.53 19.90
CA ASP A 482 -4.23 -14.35 20.01
C ASP A 482 -5.51 -13.57 19.68
N ILE A 483 -5.53 -12.29 20.08
CA ILE A 483 -6.65 -11.38 19.87
C ILE A 483 -6.49 -10.67 18.52
N ASN A 484 -5.25 -10.36 18.12
CA ASN A 484 -4.95 -9.53 16.96
C ASN A 484 -4.10 -10.26 15.88
N PRO A 485 -4.63 -11.31 15.23
CA PRO A 485 -3.89 -12.08 14.22
C PRO A 485 -3.66 -11.31 12.91
N HIS A 486 -4.38 -10.21 12.69
CA HIS A 486 -4.31 -9.42 11.46
C HIS A 486 -3.13 -8.43 11.45
N VAL A 487 -2.58 -8.09 12.62
CA VAL A 487 -1.57 -7.03 12.83
C VAL A 487 -0.33 -7.17 11.93
N PRO A 488 0.24 -8.37 11.70
CA PRO A 488 1.40 -8.49 10.83
C PRO A 488 1.08 -8.10 9.39
N ASN A 489 -0.15 -8.37 8.92
CA ASN A 489 -0.59 -7.93 7.61
C ASN A 489 -0.82 -6.41 7.57
N VAL A 490 -1.32 -5.80 8.65
CA VAL A 490 -1.46 -4.33 8.77
C VAL A 490 -0.10 -3.67 8.70
N LEU A 491 0.88 -4.18 9.45
CA LEU A 491 2.26 -3.69 9.39
C LEU A 491 2.82 -3.81 7.95
N ALA A 492 2.67 -4.96 7.29
CA ALA A 492 3.13 -5.13 5.91
C ALA A 492 2.42 -4.17 4.93
N ALA A 493 1.10 -4.06 5.01
CA ALA A 493 0.30 -3.21 4.14
C ALA A 493 0.65 -1.73 4.34
N MET A 494 0.71 -1.27 5.60
CA MET A 494 1.13 0.08 5.98
C MET A 494 2.48 0.44 5.35
N LEU A 495 3.49 -0.40 5.52
CA LEU A 495 4.84 -0.13 4.97
C LEU A 495 4.84 -0.08 3.44
N SER A 496 4.10 -0.99 2.80
CA SER A 496 4.00 -1.05 1.35
C SER A 496 3.22 0.13 0.75
N TYR A 497 2.17 0.58 1.45
CA TYR A 497 1.21 1.60 1.03
C TYR A 497 1.79 3.01 1.15
N ILE A 498 2.45 3.29 2.28
CA ILE A 498 3.00 4.62 2.60
C ILE A 498 4.21 4.97 1.72
N GLY A 499 4.97 3.97 1.27
CA GLY A 499 6.15 4.14 0.40
C GLY A 499 7.34 4.89 1.05
N VAL A 500 7.15 5.50 2.22
CA VAL A 500 8.15 6.27 2.99
C VAL A 500 8.63 5.57 4.27
N ALA A 501 8.48 4.24 4.36
CA ALA A 501 8.96 3.44 5.49
C ALA A 501 10.46 3.66 5.83
N TYR A 502 11.29 4.04 4.85
CA TYR A 502 12.70 4.35 5.05
C TYR A 502 12.93 5.54 6.01
N LYS A 503 12.01 6.51 6.05
CA LYS A 503 12.12 7.70 6.92
C LYS A 503 11.84 7.43 8.39
N ILE A 504 11.18 6.33 8.71
CA ILE A 504 10.80 5.94 10.08
C ILE A 504 11.51 4.67 10.54
N LEU A 505 12.61 4.30 9.86
CA LEU A 505 13.41 3.11 10.20
C LEU A 505 13.76 3.00 11.69
N PRO A 506 14.23 4.08 12.36
CA PRO A 506 14.58 3.98 13.79
C PRO A 506 13.45 3.52 14.70
N LEU A 507 12.19 3.74 14.33
CA LEU A 507 11.03 3.32 15.11
C LEU A 507 10.74 1.82 14.99
N PHE A 508 11.31 1.12 14.00
CA PHE A 508 11.05 -0.32 13.79
C PHE A 508 11.88 -1.26 14.65
N GLU A 509 12.78 -0.76 15.50
CA GLU A 509 13.59 -1.63 16.36
C GLU A 509 12.72 -2.48 17.31
N GLU A 510 11.75 -1.88 18.01
CA GLU A 510 10.84 -2.61 18.91
C GLU A 510 9.86 -3.54 18.15
N PRO A 511 9.15 -3.09 17.09
CA PRO A 511 8.35 -3.99 16.26
C PRO A 511 9.15 -5.18 15.74
N MET A 512 10.37 -4.95 15.23
CA MET A 512 11.21 -6.02 14.69
C MET A 512 11.64 -7.00 15.78
N ARG A 513 11.91 -6.53 17.01
CA ARG A 513 12.17 -7.41 18.15
C ARG A 513 10.99 -8.33 18.44
N SER A 514 9.77 -7.80 18.48
CA SER A 514 8.54 -8.57 18.70
C SER A 514 8.30 -9.60 17.57
N VAL A 515 8.47 -9.17 16.31
CA VAL A 515 8.36 -10.06 15.14
C VAL A 515 9.41 -11.16 15.15
N SER A 516 10.64 -10.85 15.59
CA SER A 516 11.74 -11.82 15.65
C SER A 516 11.43 -12.96 16.62
N VAL A 517 10.91 -12.64 17.82
CA VAL A 517 10.51 -13.65 18.82
C VAL A 517 9.43 -14.58 18.26
N GLU A 518 8.46 -14.03 17.53
CA GLU A 518 7.38 -14.81 16.97
C GLU A 518 7.83 -15.73 15.82
N LEU A 519 8.83 -15.29 15.04
CA LEU A 519 9.44 -16.12 13.98
C LEU A 519 10.41 -17.19 14.51
N GLU A 520 10.68 -17.24 15.83
CA GLU A 520 11.45 -18.32 16.44
C GLU A 520 10.71 -19.68 16.39
N ILE A 521 11.31 -20.72 16.95
CA ILE A 521 10.74 -22.07 16.91
C ILE A 521 9.42 -22.15 17.71
N LEU A 522 9.35 -21.48 18.86
CA LEU A 522 8.18 -21.54 19.74
C LEU A 522 6.99 -20.75 19.18
N GLY A 523 7.20 -19.50 18.73
CA GLY A 523 6.14 -18.67 18.14
C GLY A 523 5.52 -19.33 16.91
N ARG A 524 6.35 -19.82 15.96
CA ARG A 524 5.87 -20.58 14.80
C ARG A 524 5.09 -21.86 15.12
N HIS A 525 5.30 -22.43 16.31
CA HIS A 525 4.52 -23.57 16.77
C HIS A 525 3.18 -23.14 17.37
N GLN A 526 3.16 -22.02 18.09
CA GLN A 526 1.95 -21.42 18.67
C GLN A 526 1.03 -20.84 17.57
N HIS A 527 1.61 -20.16 16.58
CA HIS A 527 0.89 -19.46 15.51
C HIS A 527 1.40 -19.84 14.09
N PRO A 528 1.18 -21.08 13.63
CA PRO A 528 1.73 -21.57 12.35
C PRO A 528 1.15 -20.86 11.12
N GLU A 529 -0.04 -20.27 11.21
CA GLU A 529 -0.70 -19.46 10.18
C GLU A 529 -0.11 -18.05 10.05
N LEU A 530 0.45 -17.49 11.13
CA LEU A 530 0.99 -16.13 11.15
C LEU A 530 2.42 -16.03 10.60
N THR A 531 3.11 -17.15 10.39
CA THR A 531 4.51 -17.15 9.88
C THR A 531 4.66 -16.40 8.55
N ILE A 532 3.73 -16.57 7.61
CA ILE A 532 3.80 -15.87 6.31
C ILE A 532 3.47 -14.37 6.46
N PRO A 533 2.39 -13.96 7.15
CA PRO A 533 2.15 -12.56 7.51
C PRO A 533 3.35 -11.86 8.13
N PHE A 534 4.01 -12.48 9.11
CA PHE A 534 5.23 -11.94 9.72
C PHE A 534 6.38 -11.82 8.73
N LEU A 535 6.63 -12.85 7.91
CA LEU A 535 7.63 -12.77 6.85
C LEU A 535 7.35 -11.64 5.85
N LYS A 536 6.09 -11.38 5.50
CA LYS A 536 5.73 -10.24 4.65
C LYS A 536 6.06 -8.90 5.31
N ALA A 537 5.78 -8.75 6.60
CA ALA A 537 6.16 -7.55 7.35
C ALA A 537 7.68 -7.35 7.39
N VAL A 538 8.45 -8.41 7.69
CA VAL A 538 9.93 -8.37 7.65
C VAL A 538 10.45 -8.03 6.25
N ALA A 539 9.81 -8.55 5.20
CA ALA A 539 10.17 -8.25 3.81
C ALA A 539 9.97 -6.77 3.45
N GLU A 540 8.95 -6.10 3.98
CA GLU A 540 8.78 -4.66 3.76
C GLU A 540 9.76 -3.82 4.60
N ILE A 541 10.07 -4.24 5.84
CA ILE A 541 11.09 -3.57 6.68
C ILE A 541 12.47 -3.65 6.03
N VAL A 542 12.89 -4.82 5.55
CA VAL A 542 14.21 -4.99 4.93
C VAL A 542 14.32 -4.25 3.59
N LYS A 543 13.23 -4.15 2.81
CA LYS A 543 13.19 -3.31 1.60
C LYS A 543 13.39 -1.84 1.93
N ALA A 544 12.77 -1.35 3.01
CA ALA A 544 12.99 0.01 3.49
C ALA A 544 14.44 0.22 3.93
N SER A 545 14.99 -0.73 4.70
CA SER A 545 16.40 -0.72 5.11
C SER A 545 17.36 -0.73 3.92
N LYS A 546 17.09 -1.52 2.87
CA LYS A 546 17.90 -1.56 1.64
C LYS A 546 17.92 -0.23 0.91
N ARG A 547 16.77 0.42 0.76
CA ARG A 547 16.68 1.73 0.10
C ARG A 547 17.54 2.76 0.81
N GLU A 548 17.44 2.82 2.13
CA GLU A 548 18.23 3.74 2.94
C GLU A 548 19.71 3.38 2.92
N ALA A 549 20.04 2.10 3.11
CA ALA A 549 21.42 1.64 3.07
C ALA A 549 22.09 1.99 1.73
N CYS A 550 21.38 1.92 0.61
CA CYS A 550 21.91 2.33 -0.69
C CYS A 550 22.23 3.83 -0.81
N SER A 551 21.58 4.72 -0.06
CA SER A 551 21.91 6.16 -0.06
C SER A 551 23.06 6.52 0.88
N LEU A 552 23.29 5.73 1.95
CA LEU A 552 24.31 6.04 2.96
C LEU A 552 25.74 6.23 2.39
N PRO A 553 26.27 5.38 1.49
CA PRO A 553 27.62 5.56 0.96
C PRO A 553 27.81 6.90 0.26
N SER A 554 26.86 7.31 -0.58
CA SER A 554 26.93 8.57 -1.31
C SER A 554 26.87 9.79 -0.38
N GLN A 555 26.08 9.72 0.70
CA GLN A 555 26.01 10.75 1.72
C GLN A 555 27.32 10.82 2.53
N ALA A 556 27.86 9.67 2.93
CA ALA A 556 29.13 9.58 3.67
C ALA A 556 30.33 10.03 2.83
N GLU A 557 30.36 9.69 1.54
CA GLU A 557 31.39 10.15 0.60
C GLU A 557 31.29 11.66 0.37
N SER A 558 30.09 12.20 0.14
CA SER A 558 29.89 13.65 0.02
C SER A 558 30.31 14.39 1.29
N TYR A 559 30.02 13.82 2.46
CA TYR A 559 30.42 14.39 3.74
C TYR A 559 31.95 14.36 3.91
N LEU A 560 32.61 13.26 3.57
CA LEU A 560 34.07 13.15 3.55
C LEU A 560 34.71 14.22 2.65
N LEU A 561 34.14 14.46 1.47
CA LEU A 561 34.62 15.50 0.55
C LEU A 561 34.43 16.91 1.13
N ASP A 562 33.29 17.20 1.79
CA ASP A 562 33.07 18.49 2.47
C ASP A 562 34.07 18.70 3.61
N VAL A 563 34.31 17.67 4.43
CA VAL A 563 35.32 17.71 5.50
C VAL A 563 36.70 18.01 4.90
N LYS A 564 37.14 17.28 3.87
CA LYS A 564 38.43 17.52 3.22
C LYS A 564 38.56 18.91 2.61
N ALA A 565 37.48 19.42 2.00
CA ALA A 565 37.46 20.77 1.44
C ALA A 565 37.63 21.83 2.54
N ARG A 566 36.95 21.67 3.69
CA ARG A 566 37.10 22.57 4.83
C ARG A 566 38.48 22.53 5.47
N ILE A 567 39.09 21.35 5.55
CA ILE A 567 40.48 21.19 6.00
C ILE A 567 41.41 22.01 5.11
N HIS A 568 41.29 21.85 3.79
CA HIS A 568 42.12 22.57 2.84
C HIS A 568 41.86 24.09 2.83
N ASP A 569 40.62 24.54 3.01
CA ASP A 569 40.31 25.97 3.16
C ASP A 569 40.88 26.54 4.47
N MET A 570 40.97 25.75 5.53
CA MET A 570 41.63 26.12 6.78
C MET A 570 43.14 26.24 6.58
N GLU A 571 43.78 25.24 5.98
CA GLU A 571 45.22 25.25 5.67
C GLU A 571 45.63 26.50 4.87
N LYS A 572 44.77 26.97 3.95
CA LYS A 572 45.00 28.21 3.20
C LYS A 572 44.89 29.48 4.03
N LYS A 573 44.08 29.50 5.08
CA LYS A 573 43.87 30.68 5.94
C LYS A 573 44.94 30.81 7.04
N VAL A 574 45.56 29.70 7.42
CA VAL A 574 46.61 29.66 8.45
C VAL A 574 47.89 30.40 8.01
N ASP A 575 48.10 30.58 6.71
CA ASP A 575 49.19 31.43 6.20
C ASP A 575 48.99 32.93 6.55
N ASP A 576 47.78 33.36 6.94
CA ASP A 576 47.45 34.79 7.12
C ASP A 576 47.14 35.26 8.57
N ASP A 577 46.82 34.41 9.57
CA ASP A 577 46.72 34.85 10.99
C ASP A 577 46.67 33.68 12.01
N ILE A 578 47.36 33.84 13.15
CA ILE A 578 47.69 32.78 14.15
C ILE A 578 46.57 32.48 15.18
N LEU A 579 45.35 33.05 15.05
CA LEU A 579 44.29 32.85 16.05
C LEU A 579 43.02 32.24 15.45
N MET A 580 42.81 30.94 15.69
CA MET A 580 41.55 30.24 15.41
C MET A 580 40.40 30.97 16.13
N SER A 581 39.41 31.40 15.37
CA SER A 581 38.28 32.16 15.91
C SER A 581 37.29 31.26 16.66
N HIS A 582 36.58 31.78 17.67
CA HIS A 582 35.48 31.05 18.32
C HIS A 582 34.41 30.55 17.32
N VAL A 583 34.26 31.24 16.19
CA VAL A 583 33.33 30.88 15.11
C VAL A 583 33.77 29.61 14.36
N GLU A 584 35.07 29.34 14.25
CA GLU A 584 35.60 28.12 13.63
C GLU A 584 35.51 26.91 14.59
N SER A 585 35.58 27.16 15.91
CA SER A 585 35.34 26.19 16.96
C SER A 585 33.91 25.60 16.89
N GLU A 586 32.90 26.47 16.82
CA GLU A 586 31.48 26.06 16.70
C GLU A 586 31.19 25.30 15.39
N GLN A 587 31.93 25.60 14.32
CA GLN A 587 31.80 24.90 13.05
C GLN A 587 32.28 23.45 13.14
N TRP A 588 33.41 23.19 13.80
CA TRP A 588 33.93 21.84 14.01
C TRP A 588 33.06 21.02 14.96
N GLU A 589 32.44 21.64 15.97
CA GLU A 589 31.41 20.99 16.79
C GLU A 589 30.21 20.55 15.95
N SER A 590 29.72 21.41 15.04
CA SER A 590 28.62 21.07 14.13
C SER A 590 28.97 19.92 13.17
N ILE A 591 30.20 19.91 12.64
CA ILE A 591 30.74 18.83 11.81
C ILE A 591 30.75 17.53 12.62
N LEU A 592 31.33 17.55 13.82
CA LEU A 592 31.41 16.38 14.68
C LEU A 592 30.02 15.82 15.06
N PHE A 593 29.06 16.71 15.37
CA PHE A 593 27.67 16.32 15.66
C PHE A 593 27.03 15.62 14.45
N LYS A 594 27.19 16.16 13.24
CA LYS A 594 26.70 15.52 12.00
C LYS A 594 27.32 14.16 11.74
N LEU A 595 28.63 14.00 11.98
CA LEU A 595 29.28 12.69 11.86
C LEU A 595 28.72 11.68 12.87
N ASN A 596 28.53 12.10 14.11
CA ASN A 596 27.98 11.24 15.17
C ASN A 596 26.53 10.83 14.88
N ASP A 597 25.69 11.74 14.37
CA ASP A 597 24.34 11.42 13.92
C ASP A 597 24.34 10.45 12.73
N SER A 598 25.21 10.66 11.74
CA SER A 598 25.38 9.71 10.61
C SER A 598 25.76 8.32 11.10
N LYS A 599 26.76 8.22 12.00
CA LYS A 599 27.20 6.95 12.60
C LYS A 599 26.06 6.25 13.32
N ARG A 600 25.29 6.97 14.16
CA ARG A 600 24.14 6.43 14.88
C ARG A 600 23.08 5.90 13.92
N TYR A 601 22.72 6.70 12.93
CA TYR A 601 21.70 6.34 11.95
C TYR A 601 22.11 5.12 11.12
N ARG A 602 23.34 5.08 10.60
CA ARG A 602 23.90 3.91 9.90
C ARG A 602 23.86 2.65 10.78
N ARG A 603 24.26 2.76 12.06
CA ARG A 603 24.22 1.64 13.01
C ARG A 603 22.80 1.09 13.18
N THR A 604 21.80 1.96 13.29
CA THR A 604 20.38 1.60 13.35
C THR A 604 19.92 0.88 12.09
N VAL A 605 20.21 1.42 10.90
CA VAL A 605 19.88 0.76 9.62
C VAL A 605 20.49 -0.63 9.54
N GLY A 606 21.78 -0.77 9.90
CA GLY A 606 22.45 -2.06 9.92
C GLY A 606 21.92 -3.02 11.00
N ALA A 607 21.47 -2.51 12.15
CA ALA A 607 20.92 -3.34 13.23
C ALA A 607 19.56 -3.92 12.82
N ILE A 608 18.70 -3.10 12.21
CA ILE A 608 17.41 -3.54 11.67
C ILE A 608 17.60 -4.58 10.57
N ALA A 609 18.52 -4.34 9.62
CA ALA A 609 18.85 -5.30 8.57
C ALA A 609 19.34 -6.64 9.16
N SER A 610 20.24 -6.59 10.14
CA SER A 610 20.76 -7.77 10.83
C SER A 610 19.64 -8.56 11.51
N SER A 611 18.74 -7.87 12.25
CA SER A 611 17.58 -8.49 12.89
C SER A 611 16.65 -9.17 11.88
N CYS A 612 16.37 -8.52 10.73
CA CYS A 612 15.57 -9.11 9.65
C CYS A 612 16.20 -10.40 9.11
N ILE A 613 17.50 -10.38 8.83
CA ILE A 613 18.24 -11.55 8.34
C ILE A 613 18.19 -12.68 9.37
N MET A 614 18.47 -12.38 10.64
CA MET A 614 18.50 -13.37 11.70
C MET A 614 17.13 -14.04 11.91
N ALA A 615 16.04 -13.26 11.83
CA ALA A 615 14.68 -13.79 11.93
C ALA A 615 14.30 -14.67 10.72
N ALA A 616 14.71 -14.31 9.50
CA ALA A 616 14.35 -15.04 8.28
C ALA A 616 15.24 -16.26 7.99
N THR A 617 16.50 -16.26 8.44
CA THR A 617 17.49 -17.30 8.10
C THR A 617 17.03 -18.74 8.41
N PRO A 618 16.43 -19.05 9.58
CA PRO A 618 15.94 -20.39 9.87
C PRO A 618 14.79 -20.86 8.95
N LEU A 619 14.08 -19.94 8.30
CA LEU A 619 12.94 -20.23 7.42
C LEU A 619 13.37 -20.61 6.01
N LEU A 620 14.65 -20.45 5.65
CA LEU A 620 15.24 -21.02 4.43
C LEU A 620 15.14 -22.55 4.40
N ALA A 621 15.18 -23.19 5.57
CA ALA A 621 15.01 -24.63 5.74
C ALA A 621 13.53 -25.09 5.82
N SER A 622 12.57 -24.19 5.61
CA SER A 622 11.14 -24.51 5.69
C SER A 622 10.69 -25.40 4.53
N GLY A 623 9.81 -26.38 4.83
CA GLY A 623 9.11 -27.18 3.82
C GLY A 623 8.01 -26.40 3.07
N ARG A 624 7.54 -25.27 3.62
CA ARG A 624 6.54 -24.42 2.96
C ARG A 624 7.21 -23.52 1.92
N GLN A 625 6.86 -23.73 0.65
CA GLN A 625 7.42 -22.99 -0.49
C GLN A 625 7.34 -21.47 -0.32
N ALA A 626 6.16 -20.94 0.03
CA ALA A 626 5.95 -19.50 0.16
C ALA A 626 6.84 -18.87 1.25
N ALA A 627 6.98 -19.54 2.40
CA ALA A 627 7.83 -19.04 3.49
C ALA A 627 9.32 -19.05 3.10
N CYS A 628 9.79 -20.09 2.41
CA CYS A 628 11.17 -20.19 1.94
C CYS A 628 11.50 -19.11 0.89
N LEU A 629 10.59 -18.83 -0.05
CA LEU A 629 10.79 -17.79 -1.07
C LEU A 629 10.89 -16.39 -0.46
N VAL A 630 9.98 -16.03 0.44
CA VAL A 630 10.02 -14.73 1.11
C VAL A 630 11.27 -14.60 1.99
N ALA A 631 11.68 -15.68 2.68
CA ALA A 631 12.91 -15.69 3.46
C ALA A 631 14.16 -15.49 2.59
N LEU A 632 14.20 -16.07 1.38
CA LEU A 632 15.29 -15.86 0.42
C LEU A 632 15.36 -14.40 -0.05
N ASP A 633 14.21 -13.78 -0.32
CA ASP A 633 14.15 -12.36 -0.69
C ASP A 633 14.63 -11.46 0.46
N ILE A 634 14.24 -11.75 1.71
CA ILE A 634 14.70 -11.01 2.89
C ILE A 634 16.22 -11.12 3.06
N VAL A 635 16.77 -12.32 2.89
CA VAL A 635 18.21 -12.56 3.03
C VAL A 635 19.01 -11.81 1.96
N GLU A 636 18.56 -11.83 0.71
CA GLU A 636 19.23 -11.10 -0.37
C GLU A 636 19.20 -9.59 -0.14
N ASP A 637 18.03 -9.03 0.17
CA ASP A 637 17.89 -7.60 0.46
C ASP A 637 18.68 -7.19 1.70
N GLY A 638 18.65 -8.00 2.76
CA GLY A 638 19.38 -7.74 3.99
C GLY A 638 20.91 -7.80 3.82
N VAL A 639 21.43 -8.77 3.07
CA VAL A 639 22.87 -8.86 2.77
C VAL A 639 23.33 -7.65 1.95
N MET A 640 22.51 -7.19 1.00
CA MET A 640 22.79 -5.95 0.27
C MET A 640 22.82 -4.73 1.20
N SER A 641 21.84 -4.61 2.12
CA SER A 641 21.81 -3.52 3.10
C SER A 641 23.07 -3.52 3.97
N LEU A 642 23.48 -4.68 4.49
CA LEU A 642 24.70 -4.79 5.31
C LEU A 642 25.93 -4.38 4.51
N ALA A 643 26.08 -4.83 3.26
CA ALA A 643 27.23 -4.45 2.44
C ALA A 643 27.32 -2.95 2.18
N LYS A 644 26.18 -2.28 1.98
CA LYS A 644 26.14 -0.82 1.81
C LYS A 644 26.38 -0.05 3.12
N VAL A 645 25.94 -0.60 4.25
CA VAL A 645 26.29 -0.08 5.57
C VAL A 645 27.81 -0.17 5.81
N GLU A 646 28.45 -1.27 5.43
CA GLU A 646 29.91 -1.42 5.51
C GLU A 646 30.66 -0.43 4.59
N GLU A 647 30.17 -0.23 3.36
CA GLU A 647 30.73 0.75 2.42
C GLU A 647 30.67 2.18 2.98
N ALA A 648 29.53 2.56 3.58
CA ALA A 648 29.38 3.85 4.26
C ALA A 648 30.31 3.98 5.48
N TYR A 649 30.48 2.90 6.25
CA TYR A 649 31.41 2.88 7.39
C TYR A 649 32.86 3.17 6.96
N CYS A 650 33.32 2.66 5.81
CA CYS A 650 34.65 2.98 5.29
C CYS A 650 34.84 4.49 5.06
N HIS A 651 33.86 5.18 4.47
CA HIS A 651 33.93 6.63 4.26
C HIS A 651 33.84 7.42 5.56
N GLU A 652 32.97 7.01 6.49
CA GLU A 652 32.87 7.64 7.82
C GLU A 652 34.16 7.47 8.63
N ARG A 653 34.83 6.32 8.53
CA ARG A 653 36.12 6.08 9.16
C ARG A 653 37.18 7.01 8.59
N ALA A 654 37.27 7.13 7.26
CA ALA A 654 38.19 8.06 6.64
C ALA A 654 37.90 9.53 7.02
N ALA A 655 36.63 9.89 7.23
CA ALA A 655 36.25 11.22 7.69
C ALA A 655 36.65 11.44 9.16
N LYS A 656 36.50 10.40 10.00
CA LYS A 656 36.94 10.39 11.39
C LYS A 656 38.45 10.64 11.47
N GLU A 657 39.24 9.85 10.73
CA GLU A 657 40.70 9.94 10.69
C GLU A 657 41.15 11.35 10.24
N ALA A 658 40.49 11.94 9.24
CA ALA A 658 40.78 13.31 8.80
C ALA A 658 40.43 14.37 9.86
N ILE A 659 39.36 14.18 10.65
CA ILE A 659 39.00 15.10 11.74
C ILE A 659 39.96 14.95 12.92
N GLU A 660 40.39 13.72 13.25
CA GLU A 660 41.40 13.45 14.29
C GLU A 660 42.71 14.18 13.97
N GLU A 661 43.17 14.11 12.71
CA GLU A 661 44.36 14.83 12.25
C GLU A 661 44.26 16.36 12.46
N VAL A 662 43.08 16.94 12.25
CA VAL A 662 42.81 18.36 12.51
C VAL A 662 42.81 18.65 14.01
N ILE A 663 42.13 17.82 14.81
CA ILE A 663 42.07 18.01 16.27
C ILE A 663 43.47 18.01 16.86
N GLU A 664 44.33 17.08 16.42
CA GLU A 664 45.73 17.01 16.84
C GLU A 664 46.53 18.23 16.34
N SER A 665 46.38 18.60 15.06
CA SER A 665 47.12 19.72 14.46
C SER A 665 46.81 21.08 15.09
N TYR A 666 45.56 21.30 15.52
CA TYR A 666 45.11 22.57 16.10
C TYR A 666 44.91 22.50 17.64
N SER A 667 45.36 21.42 18.29
CA SER A 667 45.26 21.23 19.75
C SER A 667 43.82 21.37 20.30
N LEU A 668 42.81 20.93 19.55
CA LEU A 668 41.38 21.02 19.90
C LEU A 668 40.93 19.84 20.79
N TYR A 669 41.71 19.48 21.81
CA TYR A 669 41.51 18.26 22.58
C TYR A 669 40.16 18.15 23.30
N TYR A 670 39.44 19.26 23.52
CA TYR A 670 38.08 19.22 24.08
C TYR A 670 37.06 18.56 23.13
N LEU A 671 37.32 18.54 21.81
CA LEU A 671 36.49 17.84 20.82
C LEU A 671 36.80 16.33 20.76
N GLN A 672 37.97 15.91 21.25
CA GLN A 672 38.38 14.51 21.24
C GLN A 672 37.45 13.65 22.10
N ASP A 673 37.08 14.14 23.29
CA ASP A 673 36.15 13.45 24.19
C ASP A 673 34.77 13.23 23.54
N MET A 674 34.31 14.17 22.71
CA MET A 674 33.05 14.08 21.96
C MET A 674 33.12 13.09 20.79
N LEU A 675 34.31 12.87 20.24
CA LEU A 675 34.56 11.91 19.18
C LEU A 675 34.65 10.47 19.74
N ASP A 676 35.32 10.30 20.88
CA ASP A 676 35.57 9.01 21.50
C ASP A 676 34.35 8.44 22.24
N ALA A 677 33.49 9.30 22.82
CA ALA A 677 32.23 8.87 23.44
C ALA A 677 31.25 8.19 22.47
N ALA A 678 31.42 8.36 21.15
CA ALA A 678 30.57 7.74 20.13
C ALA A 678 31.09 6.36 19.64
N ASP A 679 32.25 5.90 20.12
CA ASP A 679 32.97 4.72 19.62
C ASP A 679 32.77 3.44 20.46
N GLU A 680 31.82 3.40 21.40
CA GLU A 680 31.50 2.21 22.22
C GLU A 680 30.87 1.01 21.44
N GLY A 681 31.15 0.85 20.15
CA GLY A 681 30.71 -0.29 19.34
C GLY A 681 31.87 -0.89 18.54
N ALA A 682 32.34 -2.07 18.96
CA ALA A 682 33.47 -2.79 18.36
C ALA A 682 33.31 -3.00 16.84
N ASP A 683 34.33 -2.56 16.09
CA ASP A 683 34.77 -3.04 14.76
C ASP A 683 33.65 -3.58 13.87
N GLU A 684 32.88 -2.70 13.24
CA GLU A 684 31.75 -3.15 12.43
C GLU A 684 32.26 -3.69 11.11
N ASN A 685 32.33 -5.02 11.05
CA ASN A 685 32.41 -5.82 9.85
C ASN A 685 31.28 -6.86 9.95
N ARG A 686 30.03 -6.37 9.92
CA ARG A 686 28.78 -7.11 10.21
C ARG A 686 28.41 -8.12 9.12
N LEU A 687 28.87 -7.89 7.89
CA LEU A 687 28.52 -8.66 6.70
C LEU A 687 28.99 -10.13 6.76
N LEU A 688 30.29 -10.36 6.98
CA LEU A 688 30.86 -11.72 6.96
C LEU A 688 30.36 -12.60 8.12
N PRO A 689 30.24 -12.11 9.37
CA PRO A 689 29.62 -12.86 10.47
C PRO A 689 28.16 -13.23 10.19
N ALA A 690 27.38 -12.33 9.59
CA ALA A 690 26.00 -12.63 9.18
C ALA A 690 26.00 -13.74 8.12
N MET A 691 26.84 -13.64 7.09
CA MET A 691 26.96 -14.65 6.04
C MET A 691 27.39 -16.02 6.58
N ASN A 692 28.27 -16.06 7.60
CA ASN A 692 28.64 -17.29 8.27
C ASN A 692 27.43 -18.01 8.91
N LYS A 693 26.48 -17.25 9.47
CA LYS A 693 25.23 -17.79 10.05
C LYS A 693 24.22 -18.21 8.99
N ILE A 694 24.16 -17.51 7.84
CA ILE A 694 23.22 -17.79 6.75
C ILE A 694 23.63 -19.04 5.95
N TRP A 695 24.94 -19.22 5.70
CA TRP A 695 25.44 -20.24 4.76
C TRP A 695 24.92 -21.67 5.02
N PRO A 696 24.93 -22.22 6.24
CA PRO A 696 24.40 -23.57 6.50
C PRO A 696 22.94 -23.74 6.07
N PHE A 697 22.13 -22.69 6.19
CA PHE A 697 20.72 -22.72 5.80
C PHE A 697 20.51 -22.61 4.29
N LEU A 698 21.40 -21.92 3.56
CA LEU A 698 21.41 -21.95 2.10
C LEU A 698 21.74 -23.36 1.59
N VAL A 699 22.72 -24.04 2.20
CA VAL A 699 23.05 -25.44 1.88
C VAL A 699 21.85 -26.36 2.12
N ILE A 700 21.15 -26.20 3.26
CA ILE A 700 19.92 -26.96 3.54
C ILE A 700 18.81 -26.65 2.52
N CYS A 701 18.68 -25.39 2.09
CA CYS A 701 17.72 -24.99 1.06
C CYS A 701 18.01 -25.66 -0.29
N ILE A 702 19.28 -25.81 -0.68
CA ILE A 702 19.69 -26.54 -1.89
C ILE A 702 19.38 -28.04 -1.79
N GLN A 703 19.45 -28.61 -0.58
CA GLN A 703 19.05 -30.01 -0.32
C GLN A 703 17.53 -30.22 -0.31
N ASN A 704 16.73 -29.14 -0.35
CA ASN A 704 15.27 -29.23 -0.34
C ASN A 704 14.73 -29.82 -1.66
N LYS A 705 13.59 -30.50 -1.59
CA LYS A 705 12.95 -31.14 -2.76
C LYS A 705 12.19 -30.15 -3.65
N ASN A 706 12.02 -28.89 -3.23
CA ASN A 706 11.27 -27.90 -3.98
C ASN A 706 12.13 -27.19 -5.04
N PRO A 707 11.88 -27.41 -6.35
CA PRO A 707 12.72 -26.87 -7.42
C PRO A 707 12.62 -25.34 -7.55
N VAL A 708 11.50 -24.73 -7.17
CA VAL A 708 11.32 -23.27 -7.22
C VAL A 708 12.18 -22.60 -6.16
N ALA A 709 12.17 -23.13 -4.93
CA ALA A 709 13.01 -22.66 -3.84
C ALA A 709 14.50 -22.84 -4.15
N VAL A 710 14.91 -24.00 -4.67
CA VAL A 710 16.31 -24.28 -5.04
C VAL A 710 16.80 -23.30 -6.11
N ARG A 711 16.00 -23.06 -7.17
CA ARG A 711 16.35 -22.08 -8.22
C ARG A 711 16.55 -20.69 -7.65
N ARG A 712 15.63 -20.21 -6.80
CA ARG A 712 15.77 -18.91 -6.16
C ARG A 712 16.99 -18.87 -5.23
N CYS A 713 17.24 -19.93 -4.47
CA CYS A 713 18.40 -20.06 -3.60
C CYS A 713 19.72 -19.96 -4.38
N LEU A 714 19.84 -20.59 -5.54
CA LEU A 714 21.02 -20.48 -6.40
C LEU A 714 21.27 -19.03 -6.87
N CYS A 715 20.21 -18.30 -7.22
CA CYS A 715 20.33 -16.87 -7.52
C CYS A 715 20.79 -16.05 -6.30
N VAL A 716 20.22 -16.31 -5.11
CA VAL A 716 20.66 -15.65 -3.87
C VAL A 716 22.13 -15.98 -3.55
N VAL A 717 22.56 -17.23 -3.73
CA VAL A 717 23.96 -17.62 -3.55
C VAL A 717 24.86 -16.87 -4.52
N SER A 718 24.47 -16.75 -5.80
CA SER A 718 25.24 -15.97 -6.78
C SER A 718 25.43 -14.53 -6.32
N ASN A 719 24.34 -13.85 -5.95
CA ASN A 719 24.36 -12.45 -5.55
C ASN A 719 25.12 -12.22 -4.23
N THR A 720 24.87 -13.06 -3.22
CA THR A 720 25.52 -12.93 -1.90
C THR A 720 27.02 -13.20 -1.96
N VAL A 721 27.48 -14.14 -2.80
CA VAL A 721 28.92 -14.40 -3.00
C VAL A 721 29.61 -13.24 -3.72
N GLN A 722 28.96 -12.63 -4.71
CA GLN A 722 29.48 -11.44 -5.39
C GLN A 722 29.61 -10.23 -4.45
N ILE A 723 28.66 -10.09 -3.50
CA ILE A 723 28.66 -9.01 -2.51
C ILE A 723 29.77 -9.23 -1.45
N CYS A 724 29.85 -10.44 -0.88
CA CYS A 724 30.76 -10.76 0.23
C CYS A 724 32.21 -11.05 -0.19
N GLY A 725 32.46 -11.31 -1.49
CA GLY A 725 33.78 -11.65 -2.01
C GLY A 725 34.08 -13.16 -1.98
N GLY A 726 34.85 -13.63 -2.97
CA GLY A 726 35.02 -15.06 -3.24
C GLY A 726 35.90 -15.82 -2.25
N ASP A 727 36.91 -15.16 -1.67
CA ASP A 727 37.90 -15.79 -0.76
C ASP A 727 37.22 -16.42 0.46
N PHE A 728 36.18 -15.76 0.97
CA PHE A 728 35.38 -16.23 2.09
C PHE A 728 34.65 -17.56 1.79
N PHE A 729 34.28 -17.80 0.53
CA PHE A 729 33.51 -18.99 0.13
C PHE A 729 34.37 -20.11 -0.45
N SER A 730 35.63 -19.88 -0.78
CA SER A 730 36.50 -20.89 -1.40
C SER A 730 36.55 -22.20 -0.60
N ARG A 731 36.79 -22.11 0.72
CA ARG A 731 36.76 -23.30 1.62
C ARG A 731 35.36 -23.89 1.80
N ARG A 732 34.32 -23.06 1.70
CA ARG A 732 32.91 -23.50 1.85
C ARG A 732 32.44 -24.27 0.62
N PHE A 733 32.74 -23.81 -0.59
CA PHE A 733 32.47 -24.57 -1.81
C PHE A 733 33.29 -25.85 -1.89
N HIS A 734 34.50 -25.87 -1.33
CA HIS A 734 35.26 -27.12 -1.19
C HIS A 734 34.53 -28.13 -0.26
N THR A 735 33.98 -27.66 0.86
CA THR A 735 33.36 -28.53 1.89
C THR A 735 31.92 -28.93 1.53
N ASP A 736 31.08 -27.94 1.25
CA ASP A 736 29.63 -28.11 1.04
C ASP A 736 29.23 -28.13 -0.44
N GLY A 737 30.13 -27.77 -1.36
CA GLY A 737 29.84 -27.65 -2.79
C GLY A 737 29.36 -28.96 -3.44
N SER A 738 29.67 -30.12 -2.83
CA SER A 738 29.16 -31.41 -3.30
C SER A 738 27.63 -31.43 -3.44
N HIS A 739 26.89 -30.73 -2.57
CA HIS A 739 25.43 -30.62 -2.64
C HIS A 739 24.96 -29.83 -3.87
N PHE A 740 25.69 -28.77 -4.25
CA PHE A 740 25.40 -27.98 -5.45
C PHE A 740 25.71 -28.77 -6.72
N TRP A 741 26.89 -29.40 -6.78
CA TRP A 741 27.35 -30.12 -7.96
C TRP A 741 26.60 -31.44 -8.19
N LYS A 742 25.99 -32.01 -7.14
CA LYS A 742 25.11 -33.18 -7.27
C LYS A 742 23.91 -32.91 -8.17
N LEU A 743 23.39 -31.68 -8.19
CA LEU A 743 22.27 -31.28 -9.06
C LEU A 743 22.63 -31.39 -10.56
N LEU A 744 23.91 -31.22 -10.89
CA LEU A 744 24.44 -31.36 -12.25
C LEU A 744 24.69 -32.83 -12.65
N SER A 745 24.99 -33.71 -11.68
CA SER A 745 25.33 -35.11 -11.96
C SER A 745 24.14 -36.08 -11.96
N THR A 746 22.99 -35.66 -11.42
CA THR A 746 21.74 -36.43 -11.49
C THR A 746 21.09 -36.36 -12.86
N SER A 747 20.80 -37.52 -13.45
CA SER A 747 20.09 -37.60 -14.74
C SER A 747 18.71 -36.93 -14.63
N PRO A 748 18.32 -36.06 -15.58
CA PRO A 748 16.96 -35.55 -15.65
C PRO A 748 15.92 -36.64 -15.98
N PHE A 749 16.37 -37.81 -16.47
CA PHE A 749 15.52 -38.88 -17.01
C PHE A 749 15.61 -40.22 -16.24
N HIS A 750 16.49 -40.35 -15.23
CA HIS A 750 16.67 -41.61 -14.50
C HIS A 750 16.59 -41.48 -12.97
N ARG A 751 15.67 -42.25 -12.37
CA ARG A 751 15.51 -42.44 -10.92
C ARG A 751 16.61 -43.38 -10.39
N LYS A 752 17.41 -42.95 -9.41
CA LYS A 752 18.18 -43.87 -8.56
C LYS A 752 17.37 -44.22 -7.30
N PRO A 753 17.36 -45.48 -6.86
CA PRO A 753 16.79 -45.85 -5.57
C PRO A 753 17.72 -45.37 -4.45
N ASN A 754 17.16 -44.57 -3.55
CA ASN A 754 17.61 -44.19 -2.21
C ASN A 754 19.04 -44.61 -1.80
N LEU A 755 19.99 -43.68 -1.91
CA LEU A 755 21.12 -43.64 -0.97
C LEU A 755 20.58 -43.07 0.34
N LYS A 756 20.68 -43.85 1.42
CA LYS A 756 20.36 -43.42 2.79
C LYS A 756 21.29 -42.26 3.19
N GLU A 757 20.94 -41.03 2.82
CA GLU A 757 21.52 -39.84 3.42
C GLU A 757 21.05 -39.78 4.88
N LYS A 758 21.99 -39.61 5.80
CA LYS A 758 21.73 -39.46 7.23
C LYS A 758 20.72 -38.32 7.41
N ILE A 759 19.50 -38.69 7.79
CA ILE A 759 18.49 -37.76 8.27
C ILE A 759 19.14 -37.04 9.46
N PRO A 760 19.36 -35.70 9.41
CA PRO A 760 19.79 -34.97 10.59
C PRO A 760 18.74 -35.20 11.67
N LEU A 761 19.16 -35.52 12.91
CA LEU A 761 18.31 -35.76 14.08
C LEU A 761 17.04 -34.89 14.03
N GLN A 762 15.92 -35.49 13.63
CA GLN A 762 14.62 -34.84 13.67
C GLN A 762 14.12 -34.92 15.10
N LEU A 763 13.98 -33.75 15.74
CA LEU A 763 13.31 -33.65 17.03
C LEU A 763 11.83 -34.05 16.90
N PRO A 764 11.21 -34.62 17.95
CA PRO A 764 9.90 -35.30 17.90
C PRO A 764 8.71 -34.46 17.39
N TYR A 765 8.87 -33.14 17.29
CA TYR A 765 7.81 -32.21 16.91
C TYR A 765 7.84 -31.79 15.43
N ARG A 766 8.79 -32.29 14.62
CA ARG A 766 8.79 -32.10 13.15
C ARG A 766 7.90 -33.15 12.46
N SER A 767 6.61 -33.14 12.79
CA SER A 767 5.61 -34.01 12.17
C SER A 767 4.96 -33.32 10.97
N THR A 768 5.73 -33.04 9.91
CA THR A 768 5.09 -32.95 8.59
C THR A 768 4.93 -34.38 8.11
N SER A 769 3.68 -34.84 8.02
CA SER A 769 3.31 -36.03 7.27
C SER A 769 4.08 -36.03 5.96
N THR A 770 5.09 -36.90 5.86
CA THR A 770 5.74 -37.20 4.60
C THR A 770 4.75 -38.07 3.85
N SER A 771 3.72 -37.44 3.29
CA SER A 771 2.87 -38.09 2.31
C SER A 771 3.76 -38.55 1.17
N SER A 772 3.54 -39.80 0.80
CA SER A 772 4.18 -40.53 -0.29
C SER A 772 4.47 -39.68 -1.52
N GLU A 773 5.71 -39.80 -2.02
CA GLU A 773 6.08 -39.75 -3.44
C GLU A 773 5.24 -38.87 -4.38
N ASP A 774 5.32 -37.54 -4.26
CA ASP A 774 5.02 -36.68 -5.41
C ASP A 774 6.29 -36.48 -6.25
N SER A 775 6.29 -37.15 -7.39
CA SER A 775 7.37 -37.20 -8.38
C SER A 775 7.69 -35.81 -8.94
N LEU A 776 8.96 -35.42 -8.88
CA LEU A 776 9.46 -34.18 -9.48
C LEU A 776 9.39 -34.28 -11.02
N ALA A 777 8.69 -33.35 -11.67
CA ALA A 777 8.55 -33.31 -13.13
C ALA A 777 9.91 -33.06 -13.82
N GLU A 778 10.21 -33.77 -14.90
CA GLU A 778 11.49 -33.71 -15.64
C GLU A 778 11.88 -32.27 -16.06
N THR A 779 10.90 -31.46 -16.46
CA THR A 779 11.08 -30.05 -16.84
C THR A 779 11.54 -29.15 -15.68
N SER A 780 11.20 -29.51 -14.43
CA SER A 780 11.62 -28.76 -13.25
C SER A 780 13.08 -29.05 -12.87
N ASN A 781 13.56 -30.27 -13.10
CA ASN A 781 14.96 -30.64 -12.91
C ASN A 781 15.89 -29.91 -13.89
N LEU A 782 15.50 -29.84 -15.17
CA LEU A 782 16.26 -29.09 -16.18
C LEU A 782 16.40 -27.62 -15.80
N LYS A 783 15.31 -27.00 -15.31
CA LYS A 783 15.35 -25.59 -14.85
C LYS A 783 16.26 -25.37 -13.64
N VAL A 784 16.39 -26.35 -12.75
CA VAL A 784 17.35 -26.30 -11.63
C VAL A 784 18.79 -26.40 -12.17
N GLN A 785 19.07 -27.33 -13.08
CA GLN A 785 20.39 -27.47 -13.70
C GLN A 785 20.82 -26.21 -14.47
N VAL A 786 19.91 -25.59 -15.24
CA VAL A 786 20.15 -24.28 -15.87
C VAL A 786 20.51 -23.23 -14.82
N ALA A 787 19.80 -23.19 -13.69
CA ALA A 787 20.08 -22.21 -12.63
C ALA A 787 21.47 -22.43 -12.00
N VAL A 788 21.91 -23.67 -11.80
CA VAL A 788 23.27 -23.97 -11.30
C VAL A 788 24.33 -23.51 -12.31
N LEU A 789 24.12 -23.79 -13.60
CA LEU A 789 25.04 -23.36 -14.67
C LEU A 789 25.12 -21.84 -14.79
N ASN A 790 23.99 -21.13 -14.68
CA ASN A 790 23.97 -19.67 -14.67
C ASN A 790 24.67 -19.09 -13.44
N MET A 791 24.45 -19.67 -12.25
CA MET A 791 25.18 -19.29 -11.03
C MET A 791 26.69 -19.44 -11.23
N ILE A 792 27.15 -20.56 -11.80
CA ILE A 792 28.58 -20.77 -12.12
C ILE A 792 29.10 -19.71 -13.09
N ALA A 793 28.34 -19.39 -14.15
CA ALA A 793 28.71 -18.40 -15.14
C ALA A 793 28.84 -16.99 -14.53
N GLU A 794 27.91 -16.61 -13.66
CA GLU A 794 27.92 -15.32 -12.95
C GLU A 794 29.11 -15.21 -11.98
N LEU A 795 29.34 -16.25 -11.17
CA LEU A 795 30.42 -16.28 -10.19
C LEU A 795 31.81 -16.26 -10.83
N SER A 796 32.00 -16.95 -11.95
CA SER A 796 33.30 -17.04 -12.63
C SER A 796 33.67 -15.75 -13.37
N ARG A 797 32.70 -15.03 -13.95
CA ARG A 797 32.92 -13.76 -14.68
C ARG A 797 33.20 -12.56 -13.78
N ASN A 798 32.65 -12.54 -12.58
CA ASN A 798 32.81 -11.40 -11.68
C ASN A 798 34.11 -11.52 -10.87
N ARG A 799 35.02 -10.57 -11.08
CA ARG A 799 36.34 -10.51 -10.41
C ARG A 799 36.28 -10.62 -8.88
N ARG A 800 35.21 -10.15 -8.24
CA ARG A 800 35.05 -10.23 -6.77
C ARG A 800 34.71 -11.64 -6.30
N SER A 801 34.05 -12.46 -7.12
CA SER A 801 33.59 -13.80 -6.75
C SER A 801 34.40 -14.94 -7.35
N THR A 802 35.21 -14.68 -8.38
CA THR A 802 35.99 -15.70 -9.11
C THR A 802 36.80 -16.61 -8.18
N SER A 803 37.42 -16.05 -7.14
CA SER A 803 38.24 -16.82 -6.18
C SER A 803 37.46 -17.85 -5.36
N ALA A 804 36.12 -17.76 -5.31
CA ALA A 804 35.26 -18.77 -4.67
C ALA A 804 35.31 -20.13 -5.39
N LEU A 805 35.55 -20.13 -6.71
CA LEU A 805 35.50 -21.32 -7.54
C LEU A 805 36.89 -21.94 -7.80
N GLU A 806 37.98 -21.25 -7.47
CA GLU A 806 39.35 -21.69 -7.76
C GLU A 806 39.66 -23.11 -7.26
N VAL A 807 39.31 -23.41 -6.01
CA VAL A 807 39.59 -24.72 -5.37
C VAL A 807 38.78 -25.85 -6.02
N VAL A 808 37.60 -25.54 -6.59
CA VAL A 808 36.70 -26.53 -7.19
C VAL A 808 36.72 -26.52 -8.72
N LEU A 809 37.52 -25.64 -9.34
CA LEU A 809 37.51 -25.35 -10.78
C LEU A 809 37.66 -26.60 -11.64
N LYS A 810 38.68 -27.44 -11.38
CA LYS A 810 38.92 -28.68 -12.14
C LYS A 810 37.72 -29.63 -12.09
N LYS A 811 37.16 -29.82 -10.90
CA LYS A 811 36.03 -30.73 -10.69
C LYS A 811 34.75 -30.23 -11.39
N VAL A 812 34.44 -28.95 -11.21
CA VAL A 812 33.20 -28.38 -11.76
C VAL A 812 33.28 -28.19 -13.27
N SER A 813 34.43 -27.76 -13.81
CA SER A 813 34.65 -27.68 -15.25
C SER A 813 34.48 -29.03 -15.96
N GLY A 814 35.00 -30.12 -15.38
CA GLY A 814 34.77 -31.48 -15.89
C GLY A 814 33.28 -31.86 -15.98
N LEU A 815 32.50 -31.53 -14.95
CA LEU A 815 31.04 -31.75 -14.95
C LEU A 815 30.32 -30.91 -16.02
N VAL A 816 30.69 -29.62 -16.16
CA VAL A 816 30.05 -28.70 -17.11
C VAL A 816 30.39 -29.10 -18.56
N VAL A 817 31.62 -29.52 -18.84
CA VAL A 817 32.01 -30.04 -20.17
C VAL A 817 31.20 -31.29 -20.51
N GLY A 818 31.03 -32.23 -19.58
CA GLY A 818 30.20 -33.41 -19.79
C GLY A 818 28.74 -33.08 -20.15
N ILE A 819 28.17 -32.03 -19.53
CA ILE A 819 26.83 -31.55 -19.85
C ILE A 819 26.80 -30.82 -21.19
N ALA A 820 27.77 -29.95 -21.47
CA ALA A 820 27.84 -29.19 -22.72
C ALA A 820 27.99 -30.09 -23.94
N CYS A 821 28.80 -31.14 -23.82
CA CYS A 821 29.03 -32.15 -24.86
C CYS A 821 27.88 -33.17 -24.97
N SER A 822 26.84 -33.08 -24.13
CA SER A 822 25.68 -33.96 -24.21
C SER A 822 24.65 -33.52 -25.26
N GLY A 823 23.79 -34.44 -25.70
CA GLY A 823 22.67 -34.15 -26.61
C GLY A 823 21.52 -33.32 -26.01
N VAL A 824 21.62 -32.87 -24.75
CA VAL A 824 20.51 -32.20 -24.04
C VAL A 824 20.41 -30.72 -24.43
N VAL A 825 19.60 -30.43 -25.45
CA VAL A 825 19.42 -29.07 -26.02
C VAL A 825 19.05 -28.03 -24.95
N GLY A 826 18.22 -28.38 -23.96
CA GLY A 826 17.76 -27.46 -22.92
C GLY A 826 18.83 -26.95 -21.95
N LEU A 827 20.01 -27.60 -21.88
CA LEU A 827 21.12 -27.20 -21.01
C LEU A 827 22.28 -26.56 -21.78
N ARG A 828 22.31 -26.71 -23.10
CA ARG A 828 23.46 -26.38 -23.95
C ARG A 828 23.86 -24.91 -23.88
N ASP A 829 22.91 -23.98 -23.95
CA ASP A 829 23.27 -22.55 -23.93
C ASP A 829 23.75 -22.10 -22.55
N ALA A 830 23.15 -22.61 -21.48
CA ALA A 830 23.58 -22.34 -20.11
C ALA A 830 24.96 -22.96 -19.80
N SER A 831 25.25 -24.15 -20.31
CA SER A 831 26.55 -24.81 -20.12
C SER A 831 27.65 -24.13 -20.93
N VAL A 832 27.39 -23.71 -22.17
CA VAL A 832 28.32 -22.87 -22.94
C VAL A 832 28.60 -21.56 -22.19
N ASN A 833 27.56 -20.90 -21.65
CA ASN A 833 27.72 -19.68 -20.87
C ASN A 833 28.62 -19.89 -19.62
N ALA A 834 28.46 -21.02 -18.93
CA ALA A 834 29.30 -21.41 -17.80
C ALA A 834 30.76 -21.70 -18.21
N LEU A 835 30.97 -22.38 -19.34
CA LEU A 835 32.31 -22.63 -19.88
C LEU A 835 33.02 -21.35 -20.30
N GLN A 836 32.31 -20.39 -20.88
CA GLN A 836 32.85 -19.06 -21.17
C GLN A 836 33.28 -18.34 -19.88
N GLY A 837 32.50 -18.48 -18.81
CA GLY A 837 32.88 -17.98 -17.49
C GLY A 837 34.15 -18.64 -16.97
N PHE A 838 34.28 -19.97 -17.03
CA PHE A 838 35.50 -20.65 -16.61
C PHE A 838 36.71 -20.36 -17.50
N ALA A 839 36.52 -20.14 -18.80
CA ALA A 839 37.59 -19.74 -19.71
C ALA A 839 38.19 -18.37 -19.34
N SER A 840 37.41 -17.51 -18.66
CA SER A 840 37.94 -16.26 -18.09
C SER A 840 38.82 -16.48 -16.84
N MET A 841 38.75 -17.65 -16.21
CA MET A 841 39.60 -18.05 -15.09
C MET A 841 40.85 -18.80 -15.55
N ASP A 842 40.65 -19.86 -16.33
CA ASP A 842 41.71 -20.74 -16.85
C ASP A 842 41.33 -21.20 -18.28
N PRO A 843 41.78 -20.46 -19.31
CA PRO A 843 41.44 -20.78 -20.70
C PRO A 843 42.08 -22.10 -21.15
N ASP A 844 43.28 -22.42 -20.66
CA ASP A 844 44.04 -23.60 -21.06
C ASP A 844 43.34 -24.88 -20.57
N LEU A 845 42.89 -24.91 -19.31
CA LEU A 845 42.14 -26.03 -18.76
C LEU A 845 40.87 -26.30 -19.56
N ILE A 846 40.07 -25.26 -19.85
CA ILE A 846 38.81 -25.42 -20.57
C ILE A 846 39.05 -25.86 -22.02
N TRP A 847 40.07 -25.31 -22.68
CA TRP A 847 40.45 -25.75 -24.01
C TRP A 847 40.87 -27.22 -24.01
N LEU A 848 41.73 -27.66 -23.07
CA LEU A 848 42.18 -29.05 -22.97
C LEU A 848 41.02 -30.03 -22.78
N LEU A 849 40.08 -29.72 -21.89
CA LEU A 849 38.93 -30.61 -21.61
C LEU A 849 38.02 -30.81 -22.83
N ILE A 850 37.84 -29.78 -23.66
CA ILE A 850 36.95 -29.83 -24.82
C ILE A 850 37.68 -30.37 -26.04
N ALA A 851 38.96 -30.00 -26.22
CA ALA A 851 39.83 -30.53 -27.26
C ALA A 851 39.96 -32.05 -27.16
N ASP A 852 40.12 -32.58 -25.94
CA ASP A 852 40.15 -34.03 -25.68
C ASP A 852 38.93 -34.75 -26.24
N VAL A 853 37.73 -34.19 -26.06
CA VAL A 853 36.48 -34.76 -26.59
C VAL A 853 36.36 -34.56 -28.10
N TYR A 854 36.62 -33.35 -28.59
CA TYR A 854 36.45 -33.00 -30.00
C TYR A 854 37.39 -33.77 -30.92
N TYR A 855 38.70 -33.80 -30.62
CA TYR A 855 39.69 -34.47 -31.47
C TYR A 855 39.61 -36.00 -31.38
N SER A 856 39.18 -36.55 -30.24
CA SER A 856 38.91 -37.99 -30.12
C SER A 856 37.76 -38.46 -31.01
N MET A 857 36.73 -37.62 -31.21
CA MET A 857 35.58 -37.96 -32.05
C MET A 857 35.78 -37.58 -33.53
N LYS A 858 36.59 -36.57 -33.82
CA LYS A 858 36.85 -36.08 -35.19
C LYS A 858 37.91 -36.94 -35.89
N LYS A 859 37.47 -37.97 -36.62
CA LYS A 859 38.34 -38.89 -37.37
C LYS A 859 38.88 -38.35 -38.72
N LYS A 860 38.49 -37.15 -39.16
CA LYS A 860 38.89 -36.53 -40.44
C LYS A 860 39.15 -35.02 -40.27
N ASP A 861 40.10 -34.46 -41.03
CA ASP A 861 40.46 -33.03 -41.04
C ASP A 861 40.99 -32.49 -39.71
N ILE A 862 42.05 -33.12 -39.20
CA ILE A 862 42.79 -32.68 -38.02
C ILE A 862 43.88 -31.71 -38.48
N PRO A 863 44.02 -30.53 -37.84
CA PRO A 863 45.05 -29.58 -38.23
C PRO A 863 46.45 -30.20 -38.01
N SER A 864 47.27 -30.18 -39.06
CA SER A 864 48.70 -30.51 -38.95
C SER A 864 49.40 -29.46 -38.09
N PRO A 865 50.39 -29.85 -37.26
CA PRO A 865 51.12 -28.89 -36.44
C PRO A 865 51.77 -27.80 -37.31
N PRO A 866 51.85 -26.54 -36.84
CA PRO A 866 52.37 -25.42 -37.64
C PRO A 866 53.87 -25.55 -37.94
N THR A 867 54.61 -26.36 -37.18
CA THR A 867 56.02 -26.70 -37.40
C THR A 867 56.27 -28.18 -37.12
N SER A 868 57.31 -28.76 -37.74
CA SER A 868 57.70 -30.18 -37.58
C SER A 868 58.18 -30.56 -36.17
N ASP A 869 58.45 -29.56 -35.32
CA ASP A 869 58.99 -29.74 -33.96
C ASP A 869 57.88 -29.91 -32.91
N ILE A 870 56.62 -29.67 -33.28
CA ILE A 870 55.46 -29.78 -32.39
C ILE A 870 54.82 -31.16 -32.60
N PRO A 871 54.63 -31.96 -31.53
CA PRO A 871 54.00 -33.27 -31.63
C PRO A 871 52.58 -33.16 -32.18
N GLU A 872 52.17 -34.16 -32.98
CA GLU A 872 50.80 -34.24 -33.49
C GLU A 872 49.79 -34.27 -32.34
N ILE A 873 48.57 -33.76 -32.56
CA ILE A 873 47.58 -33.62 -31.48
C ILE A 873 47.25 -34.94 -30.78
N PHE A 874 47.36 -36.08 -31.48
CA PHE A 874 47.18 -37.42 -30.91
C PHE A 874 48.29 -37.87 -29.96
N GLN A 875 49.48 -37.27 -30.07
CA GLN A 875 50.58 -37.49 -29.14
C GLN A 875 50.41 -36.65 -27.86
N ILE A 876 49.68 -35.54 -27.95
CA ILE A 876 49.37 -34.64 -26.83
C ILE A 876 48.08 -35.09 -26.11
N LEU A 877 47.05 -35.46 -26.85
CA LEU A 877 45.74 -35.93 -26.39
C LEU A 877 45.45 -37.30 -27.02
N PRO A 878 45.89 -38.41 -26.40
CA PRO A 878 45.64 -39.74 -26.94
C PRO A 878 44.14 -40.07 -26.88
N PRO A 879 43.58 -40.69 -27.94
CA PRO A 879 42.16 -41.02 -27.96
C PRO A 879 41.85 -42.03 -26.83
N PRO A 880 40.82 -41.78 -26.01
CA PRO A 880 40.53 -42.62 -24.85
C PRO A 880 40.06 -44.01 -25.28
N SER A 881 40.51 -45.04 -24.57
CA SER A 881 40.14 -46.44 -24.83
C SER A 881 38.74 -46.77 -24.31
N SER A 882 38.24 -45.95 -23.36
CA SER A 882 36.89 -46.06 -22.80
C SER A 882 36.29 -44.67 -22.51
N PRO A 883 34.95 -44.52 -22.50
CA PRO A 883 34.29 -43.26 -22.15
C PRO A 883 34.62 -42.73 -20.74
N LYS A 884 35.26 -43.56 -19.89
CA LYS A 884 35.68 -43.19 -18.54
C LYS A 884 37.06 -42.54 -18.49
N GLU A 885 37.81 -42.61 -19.60
CA GLU A 885 39.18 -42.08 -19.70
C GLU A 885 39.23 -40.64 -20.19
N TYR A 886 38.14 -40.08 -20.73
CA TYR A 886 38.06 -38.65 -21.09
C TYR A 886 38.46 -37.77 -19.89
N LEU A 887 39.26 -36.73 -20.14
CA LEU A 887 39.78 -35.83 -19.12
C LEU A 887 38.65 -35.20 -18.30
N TYR A 888 37.54 -34.81 -18.94
CA TYR A 888 36.40 -34.23 -18.22
C TYR A 888 35.75 -35.22 -17.22
N VAL A 889 35.79 -36.53 -17.50
CA VAL A 889 35.29 -37.58 -16.60
C VAL A 889 36.28 -37.84 -15.46
N GLN A 890 37.59 -37.76 -15.75
CA GLN A 890 38.63 -37.90 -14.72
C GLN A 890 38.55 -36.77 -13.68
N TYR A 891 38.29 -35.53 -14.13
CA TYR A 891 38.16 -34.39 -13.23
C TYR A 891 36.77 -34.26 -12.59
N GLY A 892 35.69 -34.40 -13.37
CA GLY A 892 34.32 -34.18 -12.89
C GLY A 892 33.65 -35.40 -12.24
N GLY A 893 34.15 -36.61 -12.52
CA GLY A 893 33.48 -37.86 -12.18
C GLY A 893 32.38 -38.24 -13.18
N GLN A 894 31.79 -39.43 -13.01
CA GLN A 894 30.74 -39.92 -13.91
C GLN A 894 29.42 -39.19 -13.67
N SER A 895 28.95 -38.47 -14.68
CA SER A 895 27.60 -37.93 -14.78
C SER A 895 26.65 -39.00 -15.36
N TYR A 896 25.44 -39.13 -14.80
CA TYR A 896 24.49 -40.15 -15.24
C TYR A 896 23.49 -39.55 -16.23
N GLY A 897 23.30 -40.19 -17.39
CA GLY A 897 22.33 -39.76 -18.42
C GLY A 897 22.79 -38.60 -19.31
N PHE A 898 24.10 -38.36 -19.39
CA PHE A 898 24.72 -37.36 -20.27
C PHE A 898 25.71 -38.03 -21.21
N ASP A 899 25.20 -38.76 -22.19
CA ASP A 899 26.03 -39.37 -23.23
C ASP A 899 26.52 -38.30 -24.22
N VAL A 900 27.77 -38.44 -24.65
CA VAL A 900 28.42 -37.47 -25.54
C VAL A 900 27.79 -37.54 -26.93
N ASP A 901 27.36 -36.39 -27.45
CA ASP A 901 26.74 -36.26 -28.76
C ASP A 901 27.59 -35.37 -29.68
N PHE A 902 28.00 -35.90 -30.83
CA PHE A 902 28.98 -35.24 -31.72
C PHE A 902 28.52 -33.86 -32.25
N PRO A 903 27.27 -33.67 -32.72
CA PRO A 903 26.77 -32.35 -33.13
C PRO A 903 26.80 -31.31 -32.01
N SER A 904 26.53 -31.72 -30.76
CA SER A 904 26.67 -30.85 -29.58
C SER A 904 28.11 -30.46 -29.34
N VAL A 905 29.05 -31.42 -29.38
CA VAL A 905 30.49 -31.16 -29.21
C VAL A 905 31.00 -30.17 -30.27
N GLU A 906 30.64 -30.38 -31.54
CA GLU A 906 31.04 -29.47 -32.63
C GLU A 906 30.48 -28.05 -32.43
N THR A 907 29.23 -27.95 -32.00
CA THR A 907 28.59 -26.65 -31.71
C THR A 907 29.28 -25.92 -30.56
N VAL A 908 29.57 -26.62 -29.46
CA VAL A 908 30.23 -26.06 -28.28
C VAL A 908 31.66 -25.62 -28.62
N PHE A 909 32.42 -26.46 -29.33
CA PHE A 909 33.79 -26.16 -29.75
C PHE A 909 33.84 -24.93 -30.66
N LYS A 910 32.95 -24.83 -31.66
CA LYS A 910 32.85 -23.64 -32.52
C LYS A 910 32.46 -22.38 -31.75
N LYS A 911 31.51 -22.46 -30.82
CA LYS A 911 31.06 -21.33 -30.01
C LYS A 911 32.16 -20.81 -29.08
N LEU A 912 33.04 -21.68 -28.57
CA LEU A 912 34.16 -21.29 -27.70
C LEU A 912 35.39 -20.82 -28.48
N HIS A 913 35.61 -21.30 -29.71
CA HIS A 913 36.65 -20.79 -30.61
C HIS A 913 36.32 -19.47 -31.31
N ALA A 914 35.05 -19.06 -31.31
CA ALA A 914 34.62 -17.78 -31.87
C ALA A 914 34.77 -16.59 -30.89
N LEU A 915 35.22 -16.85 -29.66
CA LEU A 915 35.56 -15.87 -28.62
C LEU A 915 37.05 -15.59 -28.65
#